data_AF-A0AA44WNS9-F1
#
_entry.id   AF-A0AA44WNS9-F1
#
_cell.length_a   1.000
_cell.length_b   1.000
_cell.length_c   1.000
_cell.angle_alpha   90.00
_cell.angle_beta   90.00
_cell.angle_gamma   90.00
#
_symmetry.space_group_name_H-M   'P 1'
#
loop_
_entity.id
_entity.type
_entity.pdbx_description
1 polymer ?
#
loop_
_entity_poly.entity_id
_entity_poly.type
_entity_poly.pdbx_seq_one_letter_code
_entity_poly.pdbx_strand_id
1 'polypeptide(L)'
;MVSSHRRLAHRRAKCILSGVARNILPGEARFYSFYSPSLKGGLHTVKVSQTISAPPDKAAEGPDKDKRREDAIAEESLNLYVIAPKFNLPVGCIDSMFPAPGAMAEVTVLPHISFKDPHLPWEREAAYSPDDASDKDEKGDPRCLTPWVALLAFAVDELKLAPADLAGLLATVATEVDGKQSESMAVRMSAGQIPKLGENSRLCNALSFDKDEDAREAAEPIDVIFLPKSLFVPLFSKPGNATALDNTKHKYLAHVRQVATDGMAAAGSELGSDPKSLEAVFSIVLSHRTGPIGAPVPTNMVVHLVSLDMPTNITLPLSENVTHAALLSLHSWTYTGRPSNEDASSFSRLTHLGNTLTVVRPEMPEDRPDMPSSPSVKDLVKQRQRDGYTIVRHRTVTGEETAAMTRGPLTPTFVPHPLREGFVMQSNFGTDLQILDPDLSLMDLTYASAWQLGKTLAMGDPAFCVALSRLRMAIDSQSQGAAKRDVHTAISEYASRKDTVARMFDLVRGLDDLNGNLLQSDRVAIKAATTASGRRWDVEHNNVQAMDGKHGNIDTSQRSQHMAPRTSAHADAAAASFALATDGTLYNEHNVPTNTDSAYVYSWIIDKVHLANVPAHYLVVEPSHLPEETLRFCYFDENWSDALVDGALSLANHWANEPAADESRAAIKKAVNLRLMTPDEKLGHVQMPKFGFLMRSVLLAQFPDMTVSVKYAKSSMLGAASANPSKPEEPILLQKRLAPDTMFCLFDRAPPELEGITFTLPPHQQCFTIGGSLTTEDLTVNFRRIYTATEVKEPAERRLPLGRPEVFKPTDAAPVFDWNLRTLHVEAFANLQLKRLRDGLGDEFTDTRATSALLALQLNDPIMQLDIGDLSRQTSTRKPTVFQFSVPEVNRAQPPELSPLPQRVWSGALPMHRPRPPSPRQEAALVAEYAEAARHAPDSLAFDMNSAPIPDPPTFDETFANRPKFRLKVYPVRSRDFVPSNTGLPLDLVFSIVYVEGRATERLRRLTVEVPCGAMPSEGRGGEDDPLLTLLSEDADPPTPTMLSNLRFNVLKRWRDDEKGRGRYLVLDLVPRSKDGVPVDKIKEASFLLSRADICLYEGAEPRFPFVNLKYDYGDWGDKRWNDGRRVEVRPLPSKSEVPPTE
;
A
#
# COMPACT_ATOMS: atom_id res chain seq x y z
N MET A 1 -3.42 -14.11 1.99
CA MET A 1 -3.58 -12.89 1.17
C MET A 1 -2.23 -12.62 0.54
N VAL A 2 -2.13 -12.65 -0.79
CA VAL A 2 -0.83 -12.51 -1.49
C VAL A 2 -0.62 -11.03 -1.77
N SER A 3 0.53 -10.48 -1.37
CA SER A 3 0.82 -9.05 -1.53
C SER A 3 0.93 -8.67 -3.00
N SER A 4 0.33 -7.53 -3.37
CA SER A 4 0.52 -6.92 -4.68
C SER A 4 1.93 -6.37 -4.89
N HIS A 5 2.71 -6.18 -3.84
CA HIS A 5 4.05 -5.59 -3.94
C HIS A 5 5.11 -6.62 -4.32
N ARG A 6 5.02 -7.84 -3.80
CA ARG A 6 5.95 -8.94 -4.09
C ARG A 6 5.43 -9.87 -5.19
N ARG A 7 4.69 -9.32 -6.17
CA ARG A 7 4.07 -10.09 -7.25
C ARG A 7 5.08 -10.94 -8.03
N LEU A 8 6.27 -10.40 -8.34
CA LEU A 8 7.33 -11.13 -9.04
C LEU A 8 7.81 -12.35 -8.22
N ALA A 9 8.13 -12.16 -6.94
CA ALA A 9 8.52 -13.25 -6.06
C ALA A 9 7.42 -14.33 -5.93
N HIS A 10 6.15 -13.92 -5.81
CA HIS A 10 5.03 -14.86 -5.75
C HIS A 10 4.75 -15.58 -7.07
N ARG A 11 4.95 -14.89 -8.20
CA ARG A 11 4.83 -15.48 -9.54
C ARG A 11 5.85 -16.59 -9.72
N ARG A 12 7.12 -16.35 -9.39
CA ARG A 12 8.17 -17.36 -9.37
C ARG A 12 7.79 -18.59 -8.54
N ALA A 13 7.37 -18.36 -7.29
CA ALA A 13 7.00 -19.45 -6.39
C ALA A 13 5.84 -20.29 -6.96
N LYS A 14 4.81 -19.64 -7.53
CA LYS A 14 3.71 -20.32 -8.22
C LYS A 14 4.18 -21.11 -9.44
N CYS A 15 5.06 -20.56 -10.27
CA CYS A 15 5.62 -21.24 -11.44
C CYS A 15 6.33 -22.54 -11.02
N ILE A 16 7.21 -22.47 -10.02
CA ILE A 16 7.92 -23.63 -9.47
C ILE A 16 6.93 -24.68 -8.91
N LEU A 17 5.89 -24.25 -8.19
CA LEU A 17 4.89 -25.15 -7.61
C LEU A 17 3.97 -25.78 -8.65
N SER A 18 3.67 -25.08 -9.76
CA SER A 18 2.73 -25.53 -10.80
C SER A 18 3.35 -26.52 -11.80
N GLY A 19 4.66 -26.48 -12.01
CA GLY A 19 5.36 -27.38 -12.93
C GLY A 19 4.97 -27.25 -14.41
N VAL A 20 4.25 -26.18 -14.80
CA VAL A 20 3.84 -25.96 -16.20
C VAL A 20 5.06 -25.61 -17.05
N ALA A 21 5.30 -26.38 -18.11
CA ALA A 21 6.38 -26.11 -19.06
C ALA A 21 6.09 -24.83 -19.86
N ARG A 22 7.11 -23.98 -20.03
CA ARG A 22 7.03 -22.75 -20.84
C ARG A 22 7.03 -23.09 -22.32
N ASN A 23 6.23 -22.40 -23.14
CA ASN A 23 6.30 -22.57 -24.59
C ASN A 23 7.41 -21.72 -25.21
N ILE A 24 7.75 -20.59 -24.59
CA ILE A 24 8.78 -19.62 -25.04
C ILE A 24 9.80 -19.38 -23.92
N LEU A 25 11.09 -19.35 -24.26
CA LEU A 25 12.16 -19.05 -23.30
C LEU A 25 12.30 -17.53 -23.07
N PRO A 26 12.83 -17.07 -21.92
CA PRO A 26 13.12 -15.65 -21.70
C PRO A 26 13.95 -15.05 -22.83
N GLY A 27 13.52 -13.91 -23.38
CA GLY A 27 14.19 -13.21 -24.48
C GLY A 27 13.83 -13.72 -25.89
N GLU A 28 13.03 -14.79 -25.99
CA GLU A 28 12.44 -15.22 -27.26
C GLU A 28 11.07 -14.57 -27.50
N ALA A 29 10.72 -14.37 -28.78
CA ALA A 29 9.41 -13.90 -29.20
C ALA A 29 8.97 -14.69 -30.43
N ARG A 30 7.67 -14.98 -30.51
CA ARG A 30 7.03 -15.60 -31.68
C ARG A 30 6.14 -14.59 -32.38
N PHE A 31 6.14 -14.64 -33.70
CA PHE A 31 5.37 -13.74 -34.56
C PHE A 31 4.34 -14.56 -35.33
N TYR A 32 3.09 -14.12 -35.31
CA TYR A 32 2.01 -14.69 -36.10
C TYR A 32 1.49 -13.64 -37.08
N SER A 33 1.12 -14.07 -38.29
CA SER A 33 0.60 -13.15 -39.29
C SER A 33 -0.78 -12.58 -38.91
N PHE A 34 -1.65 -13.41 -38.34
CA PHE A 34 -2.97 -13.02 -37.86
C PHE A 34 -3.44 -13.96 -36.75
N TYR A 35 -4.45 -13.54 -35.99
CA TYR A 35 -5.09 -14.36 -34.96
C TYR A 35 -6.61 -14.19 -35.04
N SER A 36 -7.26 -14.95 -35.92
CA SER A 36 -8.70 -14.81 -36.16
C SER A 36 -9.52 -15.41 -35.00
N PRO A 37 -10.56 -14.73 -34.51
CA PRO A 37 -11.49 -15.34 -33.58
C PRO A 37 -12.27 -16.47 -34.26
N SER A 38 -12.79 -17.42 -33.48
CA SER A 38 -13.57 -18.55 -34.01
C SER A 38 -14.90 -18.12 -34.65
N LEU A 39 -15.47 -17.01 -34.18
CA LEU A 39 -16.65 -16.36 -34.75
C LEU A 39 -16.37 -14.86 -34.89
N LYS A 40 -16.68 -14.30 -36.05
CA LYS A 40 -16.55 -12.85 -36.32
C LYS A 40 -17.76 -12.09 -35.78
N GLY A 41 -17.62 -10.80 -35.52
CA GLY A 41 -18.72 -9.92 -35.15
C GLY A 41 -19.75 -9.78 -36.28
N GLY A 42 -21.02 -9.66 -35.91
CA GLY A 42 -22.15 -9.52 -36.85
C GLY A 42 -23.22 -10.59 -36.70
N LEU A 43 -24.15 -10.62 -37.65
CA LEU A 43 -25.27 -11.55 -37.67
C LEU A 43 -24.85 -12.92 -38.23
N HIS A 44 -25.04 -13.98 -37.44
CA HIS A 44 -24.82 -15.37 -37.83
C HIS A 44 -26.14 -16.13 -37.82
N THR A 45 -26.40 -16.90 -38.87
CA THR A 45 -27.58 -17.78 -38.94
C THR A 45 -27.17 -19.22 -38.70
N VAL A 46 -27.56 -19.77 -37.56
CA VAL A 46 -27.42 -21.20 -37.27
C VAL A 46 -28.58 -21.94 -37.93
N LYS A 47 -28.27 -22.85 -38.84
CA LYS A 47 -29.27 -23.70 -39.49
C LYS A 47 -29.16 -25.12 -38.97
N VAL A 48 -30.29 -25.67 -38.50
CA VAL A 48 -30.38 -27.05 -38.03
C VAL A 48 -31.21 -27.83 -39.03
N SER A 49 -30.60 -28.87 -39.62
CA SER A 49 -31.29 -29.84 -40.46
C SER A 49 -31.18 -31.22 -39.85
N GLN A 50 -32.28 -31.98 -39.87
CA GLN A 50 -32.32 -33.36 -39.38
C GLN A 50 -32.88 -34.25 -40.49
N THR A 51 -32.10 -35.23 -40.90
CA THR A 51 -32.54 -36.29 -41.80
C THR A 51 -32.80 -37.56 -41.01
N ILE A 52 -34.04 -38.04 -41.05
CA ILE A 52 -34.45 -39.30 -40.41
C ILE A 52 -34.47 -40.38 -41.49
N SER A 53 -33.64 -41.41 -41.33
CA SER A 53 -33.58 -42.55 -42.24
C SER A 53 -34.22 -43.78 -41.59
N ALA A 54 -35.34 -44.26 -42.14
CA ALA A 54 -36.04 -45.45 -41.67
C ALA A 54 -35.82 -46.67 -42.61
N PRO A 55 -35.84 -47.91 -42.07
CA PRO A 55 -35.74 -49.12 -42.88
C PRO A 55 -36.88 -49.21 -43.93
N PRO A 56 -36.64 -49.87 -45.07
CA PRO A 56 -37.67 -50.06 -46.10
C PRO A 56 -38.86 -50.85 -45.56
N ASP A 57 -40.06 -50.45 -46.02
CA ASP A 57 -41.32 -50.98 -45.53
C ASP A 57 -41.66 -52.30 -46.25
N LYS A 58 -41.89 -53.37 -45.49
CA LYS A 58 -42.04 -54.74 -46.04
C LYS A 58 -43.32 -54.93 -46.88
N ALA A 59 -44.22 -53.94 -46.90
CA ALA A 59 -45.53 -54.01 -47.55
C ALA A 59 -45.64 -53.26 -48.89
N ALA A 60 -44.62 -52.52 -49.33
CA ALA A 60 -44.67 -51.78 -50.61
C ALA A 60 -44.15 -52.65 -51.76
N GLU A 61 -44.92 -52.88 -52.84
CA GLU A 61 -44.43 -53.54 -54.07
C GLU A 61 -44.13 -52.51 -55.17
N GLY A 62 -42.84 -52.38 -55.52
CA GLY A 62 -42.36 -51.46 -56.55
C GLY A 62 -40.82 -51.34 -56.55
N PRO A 63 -40.21 -50.61 -57.52
CA PRO A 63 -38.76 -50.49 -57.69
C PRO A 63 -38.01 -49.78 -56.55
N ASP A 64 -38.73 -49.28 -55.53
CA ASP A 64 -38.17 -48.64 -54.32
C ASP A 64 -38.22 -49.56 -53.07
N LYS A 65 -38.47 -50.86 -53.22
CA LYS A 65 -38.52 -51.85 -52.11
C LYS A 65 -37.26 -51.89 -51.24
N ASP A 66 -36.10 -51.52 -51.79
CA ASP A 66 -34.80 -51.57 -51.11
C ASP A 66 -34.26 -50.18 -50.69
N LYS A 67 -34.98 -49.08 -50.96
CA LYS A 67 -34.53 -47.74 -50.55
C LYS A 67 -35.00 -47.40 -49.14
N ARG A 68 -34.09 -46.91 -48.30
CA ARG A 68 -34.44 -46.33 -47.00
C ARG A 68 -35.33 -45.11 -47.21
N ARG A 69 -36.34 -44.94 -46.35
CA ARG A 69 -37.14 -43.72 -46.33
C ARG A 69 -36.33 -42.64 -45.65
N GLU A 70 -35.93 -41.63 -46.39
CA GLU A 70 -35.26 -40.44 -45.86
C GLU A 70 -36.30 -39.32 -45.80
N ASP A 71 -36.74 -38.97 -44.60
CA ASP A 71 -37.53 -37.76 -44.37
C ASP A 71 -36.60 -36.69 -43.81
N ALA A 72 -36.50 -35.57 -44.52
CA ALA A 72 -35.80 -34.39 -44.04
C ALA A 72 -36.81 -33.50 -43.30
N ILE A 73 -36.57 -33.25 -42.01
CA ILE A 73 -37.30 -32.23 -41.27
C ILE A 73 -36.91 -30.86 -41.85
N ALA A 74 -37.89 -29.94 -41.94
CA ALA A 74 -37.68 -28.60 -42.45
C ALA A 74 -36.52 -27.90 -41.71
N GLU A 75 -35.66 -27.23 -42.47
CA GLU A 75 -34.50 -26.51 -41.95
C GLU A 75 -34.97 -25.35 -41.05
N GLU A 76 -34.69 -25.44 -39.75
CA GLU A 76 -34.94 -24.34 -38.82
C GLU A 76 -33.70 -23.45 -38.73
N SER A 77 -33.90 -22.13 -38.83
CA SER A 77 -32.83 -21.15 -38.73
C SER A 77 -33.01 -20.26 -37.51
N LEU A 78 -31.94 -20.10 -36.73
CA LEU A 78 -31.86 -19.16 -35.61
C LEU A 78 -30.76 -18.13 -35.91
N ASN A 79 -31.13 -16.86 -35.83
CA ASN A 79 -30.17 -15.76 -35.96
C ASN A 79 -29.55 -15.45 -34.58
N LEU A 80 -28.23 -15.36 -34.55
CA LEU A 80 -27.41 -14.98 -33.40
C LEU A 80 -26.60 -13.75 -33.78
N TYR A 81 -26.52 -12.76 -32.91
CA TYR A 81 -25.70 -11.57 -33.13
C TYR A 81 -24.47 -11.62 -32.24
N VAL A 82 -23.28 -11.69 -32.84
CA VAL A 82 -22.00 -11.66 -32.12
C VAL A 82 -21.59 -10.20 -31.97
N ILE A 83 -21.55 -9.74 -30.73
CA ILE A 83 -21.20 -8.35 -30.39
C ILE A 83 -19.68 -8.19 -30.56
N ALA A 84 -19.28 -7.23 -31.39
CA ALA A 84 -17.88 -6.82 -31.57
C ALA A 84 -17.82 -5.29 -31.72
N PRO A 85 -16.71 -4.63 -31.36
CA PRO A 85 -16.53 -3.19 -31.51
C PRO A 85 -16.74 -2.74 -32.96
N LYS A 86 -17.54 -1.69 -33.17
CA LYS A 86 -17.78 -1.09 -34.49
C LYS A 86 -17.49 0.41 -34.50
N PHE A 87 -18.12 1.16 -33.60
CA PHE A 87 -17.98 2.63 -33.52
C PHE A 87 -16.95 3.11 -32.50
N ASN A 88 -16.81 2.39 -31.38
CA ASN A 88 -15.92 2.73 -30.28
C ASN A 88 -15.13 1.52 -29.80
N LEU A 89 -13.91 1.75 -29.32
CA LEU A 89 -13.08 0.69 -28.73
C LEU A 89 -13.43 0.47 -27.24
N PRO A 90 -13.33 -0.78 -26.74
CA PRO A 90 -13.48 -1.06 -25.32
C PRO A 90 -12.43 -0.34 -24.45
N VAL A 91 -12.84 0.07 -23.25
CA VAL A 91 -11.93 0.76 -22.30
C VAL A 91 -10.77 -0.16 -21.93
N GLY A 92 -9.54 0.33 -22.09
CA GLY A 92 -8.32 -0.38 -21.69
C GLY A 92 -7.83 -1.47 -22.65
N CYS A 93 -8.37 -1.54 -23.88
CA CYS A 93 -7.94 -2.50 -24.91
C CYS A 93 -6.56 -2.17 -25.50
N ILE A 94 -6.19 -0.88 -25.53
CA ILE A 94 -4.89 -0.39 -26.01
C ILE A 94 -3.86 -0.65 -24.92
N ASP A 95 -2.74 -1.27 -25.30
CA ASP A 95 -1.59 -1.50 -24.44
C ASP A 95 -0.58 -0.36 -24.55
N SER A 96 -0.14 -0.04 -25.77
CA SER A 96 0.81 1.04 -26.04
C SER A 96 0.60 1.70 -27.40
N MET A 97 1.08 2.94 -27.53
CA MET A 97 1.08 3.71 -28.77
C MET A 97 2.46 4.30 -28.98
N PHE A 98 2.96 4.24 -30.21
CA PHE A 98 4.23 4.84 -30.55
C PHE A 98 4.14 5.59 -31.89
N PRO A 99 4.63 6.84 -31.97
CA PRO A 99 5.17 7.63 -30.87
C PRO A 99 4.10 7.91 -29.79
N ALA A 100 4.52 8.00 -28.52
CA ALA A 100 3.60 8.27 -27.43
C ALA A 100 2.94 9.66 -27.59
N PRO A 101 1.73 9.88 -27.04
CA PRO A 101 1.07 11.18 -27.13
C PRO A 101 1.95 12.33 -26.63
N GLY A 102 2.14 13.36 -27.46
CA GLY A 102 3.00 14.52 -27.17
C GLY A 102 4.50 14.25 -27.28
N ALA A 103 4.92 13.02 -27.59
CA ALA A 103 6.33 12.69 -27.80
C ALA A 103 6.83 13.21 -29.15
N MET A 104 8.16 13.26 -29.26
CA MET A 104 8.86 13.58 -30.50
C MET A 104 9.42 12.31 -31.14
N ALA A 105 9.31 12.20 -32.46
CA ALA A 105 9.83 11.06 -33.22
C ALA A 105 10.48 11.49 -34.53
N GLU A 106 11.43 10.68 -35.01
CA GLU A 106 12.12 10.90 -36.28
C GLU A 106 11.19 10.66 -37.48
N VAL A 107 11.51 11.27 -38.63
CA VAL A 107 10.71 11.11 -39.87
C VAL A 107 10.66 9.65 -40.36
N THR A 108 11.69 8.85 -40.06
CA THR A 108 11.81 7.43 -40.44
C THR A 108 10.86 6.52 -39.68
N VAL A 109 10.32 6.97 -38.54
CA VAL A 109 9.43 6.19 -37.67
C VAL A 109 8.06 6.03 -38.32
N LEU A 110 7.58 4.79 -38.34
CA LEU A 110 6.21 4.44 -38.71
C LEU A 110 5.36 4.34 -37.44
N PRO A 111 4.34 5.21 -37.29
CA PRO A 111 3.43 5.12 -36.15
C PRO A 111 2.75 3.76 -36.07
N HIS A 112 2.55 3.25 -34.85
CA HIS A 112 1.90 1.96 -34.60
C HIS A 112 1.20 1.95 -33.25
N ILE A 113 0.28 1.00 -33.11
CA ILE A 113 -0.53 0.78 -31.90
C ILE A 113 -0.50 -0.71 -31.53
N SER A 114 -0.39 -1.03 -30.24
CA SER A 114 -0.50 -2.40 -29.71
C SER A 114 -1.78 -2.56 -28.88
N PHE A 115 -2.46 -3.69 -29.06
CA PHE A 115 -3.64 -4.07 -28.28
C PHE A 115 -3.35 -5.28 -27.40
N LYS A 116 -4.04 -5.34 -26.25
CA LYS A 116 -3.98 -6.48 -25.33
C LYS A 116 -4.75 -7.70 -25.85
N ASP A 117 -5.79 -7.46 -26.65
CA ASP A 117 -6.54 -8.52 -27.29
C ASP A 117 -5.87 -8.89 -28.64
N PRO A 118 -5.41 -10.14 -28.80
CA PRO A 118 -4.82 -10.58 -30.06
C PRO A 118 -5.82 -10.66 -31.22
N HIS A 119 -7.11 -10.77 -30.95
CA HIS A 119 -8.14 -10.97 -31.96
C HIS A 119 -8.69 -9.67 -32.55
N LEU A 120 -8.60 -8.56 -31.80
CA LEU A 120 -9.28 -7.29 -32.10
C LEU A 120 -9.16 -6.82 -33.56
N PRO A 121 -7.98 -6.81 -34.21
CA PRO A 121 -7.88 -6.36 -35.61
C PRO A 121 -8.63 -7.24 -36.62
N TRP A 122 -9.00 -8.47 -36.26
CA TRP A 122 -9.68 -9.44 -37.12
C TRP A 122 -11.05 -9.87 -36.60
N GLU A 123 -11.63 -9.13 -35.64
CA GLU A 123 -12.98 -9.40 -35.13
C GLU A 123 -14.07 -9.17 -36.17
N ARG A 124 -13.85 -8.26 -37.12
CA ARG A 124 -14.77 -7.97 -38.23
C ARG A 124 -14.11 -8.22 -39.58
N GLU A 125 -14.91 -8.27 -40.63
CA GLU A 125 -14.43 -8.36 -42.00
C GLU A 125 -14.11 -6.98 -42.56
N ALA A 126 -12.97 -6.86 -43.25
CA ALA A 126 -12.59 -5.65 -43.95
C ALA A 126 -13.32 -5.57 -45.30
N ALA A 127 -13.84 -4.39 -45.64
CA ALA A 127 -14.42 -4.15 -46.97
C ALA A 127 -13.33 -4.08 -48.05
N TYR A 128 -13.69 -4.30 -49.31
CA TYR A 128 -12.79 -4.18 -50.48
C TYR A 128 -11.50 -4.99 -50.36
N SER A 129 -11.58 -6.19 -49.77
CA SER A 129 -10.48 -7.14 -49.67
C SER A 129 -10.79 -8.39 -50.52
N PRO A 130 -10.54 -8.37 -51.84
CA PRO A 130 -10.78 -9.54 -52.69
C PRO A 130 -10.00 -10.76 -52.21
N ASP A 131 -10.66 -11.93 -52.26
CA ASP A 131 -10.13 -13.20 -51.82
C ASP A 131 -9.07 -13.69 -52.83
N ASP A 132 -7.80 -13.40 -52.55
CA ASP A 132 -6.71 -13.73 -53.48
C ASP A 132 -6.28 -15.20 -53.29
N ALA A 133 -6.50 -16.03 -54.32
CA ALA A 133 -6.12 -17.44 -54.28
C ALA A 133 -4.61 -17.65 -54.07
N SER A 134 -3.80 -16.64 -54.39
CA SER A 134 -2.35 -16.64 -54.18
C SER A 134 -1.93 -16.47 -52.71
N ASP A 135 -2.85 -16.17 -51.79
CA ASP A 135 -2.58 -16.04 -50.36
C ASP A 135 -2.89 -17.32 -49.54
N LYS A 136 -3.45 -18.36 -50.17
CA LYS A 136 -3.83 -19.62 -49.50
C LYS A 136 -2.73 -20.68 -49.54
N ASP A 137 -2.43 -21.29 -48.40
CA ASP A 137 -1.46 -22.38 -48.24
C ASP A 137 -1.84 -23.62 -49.06
N GLU A 138 -0.94 -24.62 -49.13
CA GLU A 138 -1.20 -25.90 -49.80
C GLU A 138 -2.46 -26.64 -49.27
N LYS A 139 -2.89 -26.30 -48.05
CA LYS A 139 -4.12 -26.81 -47.42
C LYS A 139 -5.37 -25.95 -47.70
N GLY A 140 -5.22 -24.82 -48.37
CA GLY A 140 -6.29 -23.85 -48.64
C GLY A 140 -6.49 -22.79 -47.55
N ASP A 141 -5.70 -22.80 -46.47
CA ASP A 141 -5.79 -21.83 -45.38
C ASP A 141 -5.12 -20.50 -45.74
N PRO A 142 -5.72 -19.34 -45.42
CA PRO A 142 -5.10 -18.04 -45.72
C PRO A 142 -3.84 -17.81 -44.87
N ARG A 143 -2.74 -17.34 -45.49
CA ARG A 143 -1.49 -16.96 -44.78
C ARG A 143 -1.52 -15.56 -44.18
N CYS A 144 -2.28 -14.65 -44.79
CA CYS A 144 -2.46 -13.26 -44.36
C CYS A 144 -3.96 -12.93 -44.41
N LEU A 145 -4.41 -12.08 -43.50
CA LEU A 145 -5.79 -11.63 -43.44
C LEU A 145 -5.84 -10.11 -43.24
N THR A 146 -6.65 -9.43 -44.05
CA THR A 146 -6.82 -7.97 -43.96
C THR A 146 -7.54 -7.63 -42.65
N PRO A 147 -6.95 -6.79 -41.78
CA PRO A 147 -7.62 -6.33 -40.57
C PRO A 147 -8.76 -5.36 -40.92
N TRP A 148 -9.80 -5.29 -40.08
CA TRP A 148 -10.88 -4.30 -40.27
C TRP A 148 -10.49 -2.90 -39.78
N VAL A 149 -9.31 -2.73 -39.20
CA VAL A 149 -8.75 -1.45 -38.76
C VAL A 149 -7.45 -1.15 -39.50
N ALA A 150 -7.20 0.14 -39.76
CA ALA A 150 -5.96 0.62 -40.34
C ALA A 150 -5.46 1.87 -39.60
N LEU A 151 -4.15 1.99 -39.46
CA LEU A 151 -3.54 3.17 -38.83
C LEU A 151 -3.00 4.12 -39.90
N LEU A 152 -3.39 5.40 -39.84
CA LEU A 152 -2.95 6.41 -40.80
C LEU A 152 -2.44 7.65 -40.06
N ALA A 153 -1.29 8.16 -40.50
CA ALA A 153 -0.67 9.37 -39.96
C ALA A 153 -0.85 10.56 -40.92
N PHE A 154 -1.19 11.73 -40.39
CA PHE A 154 -1.44 12.95 -41.15
C PHE A 154 -0.70 14.13 -40.55
N ALA A 155 -0.26 15.06 -41.41
CA ALA A 155 0.13 16.38 -40.92
C ALA A 155 -1.14 17.17 -40.59
N VAL A 156 -1.10 18.02 -39.56
CA VAL A 156 -2.27 18.83 -39.16
C VAL A 156 -2.85 19.61 -40.34
N ASP A 157 -2.01 20.14 -41.22
CA ASP A 157 -2.42 20.92 -42.39
C ASP A 157 -3.19 20.11 -43.45
N GLU A 158 -3.12 18.77 -43.44
CA GLU A 158 -3.84 17.91 -44.39
C GLU A 158 -5.29 17.63 -43.96
N LEU A 159 -5.57 17.71 -42.66
CA LEU A 159 -6.90 17.47 -42.08
C LEU A 159 -7.60 18.76 -41.65
N LYS A 160 -6.85 19.85 -41.51
CA LYS A 160 -7.39 21.14 -41.10
C LYS A 160 -8.30 21.70 -42.18
N LEU A 161 -9.57 21.91 -41.85
CA LEU A 161 -10.56 22.47 -42.76
C LEU A 161 -10.80 23.95 -42.45
N ALA A 162 -11.02 24.74 -43.50
CA ALA A 162 -11.52 26.11 -43.32
C ALA A 162 -12.96 26.05 -42.75
N PRO A 163 -13.36 26.98 -41.85
CA PRO A 163 -14.69 26.94 -41.24
C PRO A 163 -15.85 26.91 -42.25
N ALA A 164 -15.67 27.56 -43.41
CA ALA A 164 -16.66 27.57 -44.49
C ALA A 164 -16.81 26.19 -45.16
N ASP A 165 -15.70 25.49 -45.40
CA ASP A 165 -15.72 24.16 -46.01
C ASP A 165 -16.30 23.12 -45.04
N LEU A 166 -15.95 23.21 -43.76
CA LEU A 166 -16.51 22.38 -42.70
C LEU A 166 -18.03 22.55 -42.59
N ALA A 167 -18.52 23.80 -42.59
CA ALA A 167 -19.96 24.08 -42.59
C ALA A 167 -20.66 23.52 -43.85
N GLY A 168 -19.99 23.56 -45.01
CA GLY A 168 -20.50 22.98 -46.25
C GLY A 168 -20.55 21.46 -46.25
N LEU A 169 -19.60 20.79 -45.59
CA LEU A 169 -19.58 19.33 -45.44
C LEU A 169 -20.64 18.85 -44.42
N LEU A 170 -20.85 19.62 -43.35
CA LEU A 170 -21.82 19.31 -42.30
C LEU A 170 -23.22 19.86 -42.56
N ALA A 171 -23.50 20.44 -43.74
CA ALA A 171 -24.76 21.13 -44.02
C ALA A 171 -26.02 20.30 -43.73
N THR A 172 -25.96 18.97 -43.90
CA THR A 172 -27.09 18.05 -43.63
C THR A 172 -27.28 17.72 -42.14
N VAL A 173 -26.29 18.01 -41.28
CA VAL A 173 -26.27 17.70 -39.84
C VAL A 173 -26.00 18.95 -38.97
N ALA A 174 -25.93 20.14 -39.58
CA ALA A 174 -25.45 21.38 -38.95
C ALA A 174 -26.26 21.84 -37.74
N THR A 175 -27.52 21.42 -37.60
CA THR A 175 -28.37 21.75 -36.44
C THR A 175 -28.08 20.90 -35.20
N GLU A 176 -27.37 19.79 -35.36
CA GLU A 176 -27.20 18.76 -34.31
C GLU A 176 -25.74 18.53 -33.89
N VAL A 177 -24.77 19.10 -34.62
CA VAL A 177 -23.32 18.90 -34.39
C VAL A 177 -22.64 20.24 -34.10
N ASP A 178 -21.77 20.30 -33.08
CA ASP A 178 -20.90 21.45 -32.86
C ASP A 178 -19.89 21.51 -34.02
N GLY A 179 -19.99 22.52 -34.87
CA GLY A 179 -19.21 22.67 -36.11
C GLY A 179 -17.73 23.00 -35.88
N LYS A 180 -17.08 22.34 -34.92
CA LYS A 180 -15.69 22.54 -34.53
C LYS A 180 -14.92 21.22 -34.63
N GLN A 181 -13.70 21.32 -35.13
CA GLN A 181 -12.75 20.21 -35.11
C GLN A 181 -12.11 20.09 -33.72
N SER A 182 -11.86 18.87 -33.28
CA SER A 182 -11.09 18.54 -32.08
C SER A 182 -9.60 18.87 -32.25
N GLU A 183 -8.81 18.67 -31.19
CA GLU A 183 -7.35 18.77 -31.25
C GLU A 183 -6.72 17.78 -32.25
N SER A 184 -7.38 16.63 -32.48
CA SER A 184 -7.01 15.64 -33.50
C SER A 184 -7.65 15.91 -34.87
N MET A 185 -8.21 17.09 -35.12
CA MET A 185 -8.87 17.46 -36.38
C MET A 185 -10.09 16.60 -36.76
N ALA A 186 -10.62 15.79 -35.83
CA ALA A 186 -11.85 15.03 -36.01
C ALA A 186 -13.09 15.84 -35.62
N VAL A 187 -14.25 15.46 -36.13
CA VAL A 187 -15.55 16.05 -35.76
C VAL A 187 -16.37 15.03 -34.99
N ARG A 188 -16.77 15.40 -33.79
CA ARG A 188 -17.55 14.53 -32.91
C ARG A 188 -19.04 14.63 -33.24
N MET A 189 -19.67 13.49 -33.50
CA MET A 189 -21.09 13.38 -33.85
C MET A 189 -21.70 12.08 -33.33
N SER A 190 -23.00 11.82 -33.55
CA SER A 190 -23.66 10.57 -33.12
C SER A 190 -23.71 9.56 -34.27
N ALA A 191 -23.58 8.26 -34.00
CA ALA A 191 -23.62 7.22 -35.05
C ALA A 191 -24.89 7.26 -35.92
N GLY A 192 -26.05 7.57 -35.33
CA GLY A 192 -27.33 7.71 -36.04
C GLY A 192 -27.37 8.86 -37.07
N GLN A 193 -26.36 9.73 -37.09
CA GLN A 193 -26.24 10.83 -38.07
C GLN A 193 -25.49 10.40 -39.33
N ILE A 194 -24.84 9.23 -39.35
CA ILE A 194 -24.10 8.70 -40.50
C ILE A 194 -24.95 8.67 -41.79
N PRO A 195 -26.22 8.20 -41.78
CA PRO A 195 -27.04 8.18 -42.99
C PRO A 195 -27.32 9.59 -43.55
N LYS A 196 -27.56 10.58 -42.68
CA LYS A 196 -27.79 11.98 -43.07
C LYS A 196 -26.55 12.61 -43.71
N LEU A 197 -25.36 12.17 -43.29
CA LEU A 197 -24.10 12.62 -43.85
C LEU A 197 -23.93 12.15 -45.31
N GLY A 198 -24.41 10.94 -45.63
CA GLY A 198 -24.41 10.38 -46.98
C GLY A 198 -25.33 11.07 -47.99
N GLU A 199 -26.27 11.91 -47.53
CA GLU A 199 -27.14 12.71 -48.42
C GLU A 199 -26.40 13.90 -49.06
N ASN A 200 -25.25 14.30 -48.50
CA ASN A 200 -24.48 15.42 -49.02
C ASN A 200 -23.70 15.04 -50.29
N SER A 201 -24.06 15.65 -51.42
CA SER A 201 -23.41 15.38 -52.72
C SER A 201 -21.92 15.78 -52.79
N ARG A 202 -21.42 16.58 -51.85
CA ARG A 202 -20.01 17.00 -51.78
C ARG A 202 -19.09 15.99 -51.08
N LEU A 203 -19.67 14.95 -50.49
CA LEU A 203 -18.98 14.03 -49.60
C LEU A 203 -19.18 12.58 -50.05
N CYS A 204 -18.10 11.81 -50.08
CA CYS A 204 -18.19 10.35 -50.14
C CYS A 204 -18.31 9.80 -48.72
N ASN A 205 -19.45 9.19 -48.38
CA ASN A 205 -19.63 8.58 -47.07
C ASN A 205 -19.03 7.17 -47.06
N ALA A 206 -17.85 7.01 -46.46
CA ALA A 206 -17.19 5.70 -46.31
C ALA A 206 -17.46 5.05 -44.94
N LEU A 207 -18.53 5.48 -44.26
CA LEU A 207 -18.98 4.93 -42.97
C LEU A 207 -20.10 3.90 -43.20
N SER A 208 -20.01 2.70 -42.62
CA SER A 208 -21.09 1.73 -42.63
C SER A 208 -22.04 1.96 -41.44
N PHE A 209 -23.35 2.03 -41.73
CA PHE A 209 -24.41 2.12 -40.70
C PHE A 209 -25.66 1.42 -41.22
N ASP A 210 -26.10 0.40 -40.50
CA ASP A 210 -27.34 -0.34 -40.75
C ASP A 210 -28.40 0.09 -39.73
N LYS A 211 -29.60 0.45 -40.21
CA LYS A 211 -30.67 0.97 -39.36
C LYS A 211 -31.23 -0.08 -38.40
N ASP A 212 -31.16 -1.35 -38.77
CA ASP A 212 -31.74 -2.46 -38.00
C ASP A 212 -30.67 -3.10 -37.10
N GLU A 213 -29.45 -3.32 -37.60
CA GLU A 213 -28.37 -3.92 -36.80
C GLU A 213 -27.75 -2.94 -35.80
N ASP A 214 -27.54 -1.68 -36.18
CA ASP A 214 -26.84 -0.67 -35.35
C ASP A 214 -27.79 0.21 -34.53
N ALA A 215 -29.10 -0.12 -34.48
CA ALA A 215 -30.11 0.70 -33.82
C ALA A 215 -29.79 1.00 -32.34
N ARG A 216 -29.12 0.06 -31.65
CA ARG A 216 -28.71 0.22 -30.24
C ARG A 216 -27.54 1.18 -30.07
N GLU A 217 -26.67 1.28 -31.07
CA GLU A 217 -25.44 2.06 -31.05
C GLU A 217 -25.63 3.46 -31.67
N ALA A 218 -26.82 3.75 -32.23
CA ALA A 218 -27.12 5.01 -32.89
C ALA A 218 -26.88 6.27 -32.03
N ALA A 219 -27.02 6.17 -30.71
CA ALA A 219 -26.79 7.26 -29.76
C ALA A 219 -25.31 7.40 -29.33
N GLU A 220 -24.43 6.47 -29.73
CA GLU A 220 -23.03 6.54 -29.35
C GLU A 220 -22.31 7.71 -30.03
N PRO A 221 -21.45 8.44 -29.30
CA PRO A 221 -20.60 9.45 -29.90
C PRO A 221 -19.51 8.78 -30.74
N ILE A 222 -19.27 9.32 -31.92
CA ILE A 222 -18.25 8.89 -32.88
C ILE A 222 -17.40 10.09 -33.31
N ASP A 223 -16.14 9.81 -33.65
CA ASP A 223 -15.23 10.79 -34.22
C ASP A 223 -15.05 10.52 -35.71
N VAL A 224 -15.37 11.50 -36.56
CA VAL A 224 -15.29 11.40 -38.01
C VAL A 224 -14.22 12.33 -38.55
N ILE A 225 -13.38 11.82 -39.44
CA ILE A 225 -12.38 12.61 -40.18
C ILE A 225 -12.82 12.80 -41.62
N PHE A 226 -12.47 13.94 -42.20
CA PHE A 226 -12.79 14.30 -43.58
C PHE A 226 -11.50 14.37 -44.40
N LEU A 227 -11.25 13.37 -45.25
CA LEU A 227 -10.07 13.32 -46.11
C LEU A 227 -10.35 13.98 -47.46
N PRO A 228 -9.43 14.80 -48.01
CA PRO A 228 -9.58 15.31 -49.37
C PRO A 228 -9.50 14.17 -50.39
N LYS A 229 -10.23 14.31 -51.51
CA LYS A 229 -10.25 13.34 -52.61
C LYS A 229 -8.85 12.98 -53.12
N SER A 230 -7.92 13.94 -53.12
CA SER A 230 -6.52 13.76 -53.52
C SER A 230 -5.73 12.80 -52.61
N LEU A 231 -6.12 12.66 -51.34
CA LEU A 231 -5.50 11.72 -50.40
C LEU A 231 -6.30 10.42 -50.30
N PHE A 232 -7.64 10.48 -50.29
CA PHE A 232 -8.48 9.30 -50.14
C PHE A 232 -8.29 8.28 -51.28
N VAL A 233 -8.36 8.71 -52.54
CA VAL A 233 -8.27 7.78 -53.67
C VAL A 233 -6.93 7.05 -53.71
N PRO A 234 -5.76 7.71 -53.60
CA PRO A 234 -4.48 6.99 -53.58
C PRO A 234 -4.28 6.12 -52.33
N LEU A 235 -4.81 6.52 -51.18
CA LEU A 235 -4.67 5.75 -49.93
C LEU A 235 -5.53 4.48 -49.90
N PHE A 236 -6.57 4.36 -50.71
CA PHE A 236 -7.44 3.18 -50.72
C PHE A 236 -7.54 2.51 -52.10
N SER A 237 -6.58 2.75 -52.99
CA SER A 237 -6.51 2.11 -54.32
C SER A 237 -5.14 1.46 -54.54
N LYS A 238 -5.02 0.58 -55.54
CA LYS A 238 -3.73 -0.02 -55.90
C LYS A 238 -2.79 1.04 -56.51
N PRO A 239 -1.48 0.98 -56.24
CA PRO A 239 -0.50 1.87 -56.87
C PRO A 239 -0.59 1.76 -58.40
N GLY A 240 -0.77 2.90 -59.08
CA GLY A 240 -0.88 2.95 -60.54
C GLY A 240 -2.23 2.52 -61.12
N ASN A 241 -3.21 2.09 -60.31
CA ASN A 241 -4.55 1.74 -60.76
C ASN A 241 -5.65 2.33 -59.86
N ALA A 242 -6.15 3.51 -60.23
CA ALA A 242 -7.17 4.26 -59.49
C ALA A 242 -8.63 3.85 -59.82
N THR A 243 -8.85 2.67 -60.42
CA THR A 243 -10.17 2.25 -60.92
C THR A 243 -11.05 1.54 -59.89
N ALA A 244 -10.47 1.01 -58.80
CA ALA A 244 -11.20 0.31 -57.75
C ALA A 244 -10.57 0.54 -56.38
N LEU A 245 -11.41 0.54 -55.33
CA LEU A 245 -10.94 0.53 -53.96
C LEU A 245 -10.33 -0.84 -53.63
N ASP A 246 -9.23 -0.83 -52.89
CA ASP A 246 -8.52 -2.03 -52.46
C ASP A 246 -7.83 -1.82 -51.12
N ASN A 247 -8.27 -2.60 -50.13
CA ASN A 247 -7.73 -2.61 -48.77
C ASN A 247 -6.72 -3.74 -48.51
N THR A 248 -6.45 -4.61 -49.49
CA THR A 248 -5.54 -5.77 -49.35
C THR A 248 -4.16 -5.40 -48.84
N LYS A 249 -3.64 -4.20 -49.15
CA LYS A 249 -2.33 -3.75 -48.66
C LYS A 249 -2.21 -3.74 -47.13
N HIS A 250 -3.32 -3.57 -46.41
CA HIS A 250 -3.32 -3.56 -44.94
C HIS A 250 -3.12 -4.96 -44.36
N LYS A 251 -3.23 -6.03 -45.15
CA LYS A 251 -2.94 -7.42 -44.73
C LYS A 251 -1.51 -7.60 -44.21
N TYR A 252 -0.57 -6.77 -44.66
CA TYR A 252 0.83 -6.80 -44.25
C TYR A 252 1.14 -5.88 -43.06
N LEU A 253 0.22 -5.00 -42.68
CA LEU A 253 0.42 -3.96 -41.66
C LEU A 253 -0.16 -4.34 -40.29
N ALA A 254 -0.65 -5.57 -40.13
CA ALA A 254 -1.08 -6.11 -38.84
C ALA A 254 -0.49 -7.51 -38.62
N HIS A 255 0.00 -7.74 -37.41
CA HIS A 255 0.57 -9.02 -36.97
C HIS A 255 0.41 -9.17 -35.46
N VAL A 256 0.71 -10.36 -34.95
CA VAL A 256 0.64 -10.67 -33.52
C VAL A 256 2.03 -11.04 -33.00
N ARG A 257 2.38 -10.53 -31.82
CA ARG A 257 3.61 -10.87 -31.11
C ARG A 257 3.26 -11.60 -29.82
N GLN A 258 3.81 -12.81 -29.66
CA GLN A 258 3.80 -13.53 -28.39
C GLN A 258 5.19 -13.39 -27.75
N VAL A 259 5.25 -12.79 -26.57
CA VAL A 259 6.49 -12.41 -25.90
C VAL A 259 6.54 -13.02 -24.50
N ALA A 260 7.72 -13.50 -24.10
CA ALA A 260 7.98 -13.85 -22.70
C ALA A 260 7.98 -12.57 -21.85
N THR A 261 7.15 -12.54 -20.81
CA THR A 261 6.98 -11.35 -19.97
C THR A 261 7.99 -11.27 -18.81
N ASP A 262 9.01 -12.13 -18.80
CA ASP A 262 10.00 -12.14 -17.72
C ASP A 262 10.77 -10.81 -17.67
N GLY A 263 10.90 -10.24 -16.46
CA GLY A 263 11.63 -8.99 -16.24
C GLY A 263 10.97 -7.72 -16.80
N MET A 264 9.73 -7.80 -17.32
CA MET A 264 8.95 -6.63 -17.70
C MET A 264 8.29 -5.97 -16.49
N ALA A 265 8.12 -4.64 -16.52
CA ALA A 265 7.42 -3.92 -15.45
C ALA A 265 5.94 -4.34 -15.33
N ALA A 266 5.23 -4.55 -16.46
CA ALA A 266 3.85 -5.03 -16.48
C ALA A 266 3.69 -6.56 -16.32
N ALA A 267 4.76 -7.31 -16.07
CA ALA A 267 4.78 -8.77 -15.84
C ALA A 267 3.94 -9.27 -14.63
N GLY A 268 3.09 -8.41 -14.08
CA GLY A 268 2.18 -8.67 -12.96
C GLY A 268 0.98 -7.72 -12.92
N SER A 269 0.49 -7.22 -14.06
CA SER A 269 -0.85 -6.60 -14.12
C SER A 269 -1.94 -7.67 -13.88
N GLU A 270 -3.13 -7.26 -13.48
CA GLU A 270 -4.18 -8.08 -12.83
C GLU A 270 -4.65 -9.33 -13.61
N LEU A 271 -4.26 -9.49 -14.87
CA LEU A 271 -4.45 -10.72 -15.65
C LEU A 271 -3.57 -11.91 -15.18
N GLY A 272 -2.60 -11.69 -14.29
CA GLY A 272 -1.48 -12.61 -14.03
C GLY A 272 -1.61 -13.62 -12.89
N SER A 273 -2.81 -13.99 -12.41
CA SER A 273 -2.92 -15.01 -11.34
C SER A 273 -2.65 -16.44 -11.83
N ASP A 274 -2.76 -16.68 -13.14
CA ASP A 274 -2.62 -17.98 -13.77
C ASP A 274 -1.18 -18.26 -14.23
N PRO A 275 -0.66 -19.48 -14.08
CA PRO A 275 0.68 -19.86 -14.58
C PRO A 275 0.83 -19.76 -16.11
N LYS A 276 -0.28 -19.69 -16.86
CA LYS A 276 -0.28 -19.36 -18.30
C LYS A 276 0.06 -17.89 -18.60
N SER A 277 0.09 -17.03 -17.58
CA SER A 277 0.38 -15.60 -17.72
C SER A 277 1.86 -15.26 -17.95
N LEU A 278 2.76 -16.24 -18.02
CA LEU A 278 4.19 -16.05 -18.33
C LEU A 278 4.41 -15.49 -19.75
N GLU A 279 3.43 -15.68 -20.63
CA GLU A 279 3.46 -15.24 -22.01
C GLU A 279 2.34 -14.21 -22.20
N ALA A 280 2.66 -13.11 -22.89
CA ALA A 280 1.67 -12.14 -23.33
C ALA A 280 1.60 -12.13 -24.84
N VAL A 281 0.38 -12.04 -25.36
CA VAL A 281 0.10 -11.99 -26.79
C VAL A 281 -0.48 -10.61 -27.09
N PHE A 282 0.16 -9.88 -28.01
CA PHE A 282 -0.25 -8.55 -28.42
C PHE A 282 -0.51 -8.51 -29.91
N SER A 283 -1.63 -7.92 -30.33
CA SER A 283 -1.83 -7.57 -31.73
C SER A 283 -1.31 -6.16 -31.99
N ILE A 284 -0.67 -5.95 -33.14
CA ILE A 284 -0.03 -4.68 -33.51
C ILE A 284 -0.53 -4.27 -34.88
N VAL A 285 -0.86 -2.99 -35.03
CA VAL A 285 -1.26 -2.37 -36.30
C VAL A 285 -0.33 -1.20 -36.59
N LEU A 286 0.23 -1.17 -37.79
CA LEU A 286 1.19 -0.17 -38.24
C LEU A 286 0.60 0.78 -39.28
N SER A 287 1.11 2.01 -39.29
CA SER A 287 0.96 2.93 -40.40
C SER A 287 2.02 2.65 -41.48
N HIS A 288 1.64 2.81 -42.75
CA HIS A 288 2.57 2.80 -43.89
C HIS A 288 3.03 4.20 -44.28
N ARG A 289 2.63 5.23 -43.51
CA ARG A 289 2.86 6.65 -43.81
C ARG A 289 3.81 7.29 -42.80
N THR A 290 4.77 8.07 -43.30
CA THR A 290 5.81 8.74 -42.51
C THR A 290 5.49 10.23 -42.25
N GLY A 291 6.31 10.87 -41.39
CA GLY A 291 6.25 12.31 -41.18
C GLY A 291 6.67 13.14 -42.42
N PRO A 292 6.51 14.47 -42.41
CA PRO A 292 6.89 15.33 -43.52
C PRO A 292 8.41 15.29 -43.72
N ILE A 293 8.84 15.00 -44.95
CA ILE A 293 10.26 14.86 -45.30
C ILE A 293 10.82 16.26 -45.59
N GLY A 294 11.99 16.58 -45.01
CA GLY A 294 12.69 17.85 -45.29
C GLY A 294 12.10 19.10 -44.61
N ALA A 295 11.15 18.95 -43.68
CA ALA A 295 10.63 20.09 -42.92
C ALA A 295 11.71 20.64 -41.96
N PRO A 296 12.06 21.94 -42.04
CA PRO A 296 13.08 22.52 -41.16
C PRO A 296 12.61 22.73 -39.72
N VAL A 297 11.29 22.72 -39.49
CA VAL A 297 10.66 22.95 -38.19
C VAL A 297 9.93 21.68 -37.74
N PRO A 298 9.99 21.31 -36.45
CA PRO A 298 9.18 20.22 -35.92
C PRO A 298 7.70 20.39 -36.26
N THR A 299 7.10 19.39 -36.90
CA THR A 299 5.73 19.46 -37.42
C THR A 299 4.81 18.59 -36.59
N ASN A 300 3.64 19.11 -36.21
CA ASN A 300 2.64 18.34 -35.49
C ASN A 300 1.96 17.35 -36.43
N MET A 301 1.93 16.09 -35.98
CA MET A 301 1.34 14.96 -36.66
C MET A 301 0.17 14.44 -35.84
N VAL A 302 -0.87 13.97 -36.53
CA VAL A 302 -2.03 13.31 -35.94
C VAL A 302 -2.13 11.91 -36.51
N VAL A 303 -2.32 10.92 -35.63
CA VAL A 303 -2.52 9.53 -36.02
C VAL A 303 -3.96 9.15 -35.74
N HIS A 304 -4.63 8.54 -36.72
CA HIS A 304 -5.98 8.01 -36.60
C HIS A 304 -5.98 6.51 -36.85
N LEU A 305 -6.61 5.77 -35.94
CA LEU A 305 -7.02 4.39 -36.17
C LEU A 305 -8.38 4.43 -36.87
N VAL A 306 -8.38 4.09 -38.15
CA VAL A 306 -9.53 4.18 -39.05
C VAL A 306 -10.20 2.83 -39.21
N SER A 307 -11.53 2.81 -39.25
CA SER A 307 -12.30 1.60 -39.60
C SER A 307 -12.31 1.38 -41.13
N LEU A 308 -12.01 0.14 -41.53
CA LEU A 308 -12.12 -0.38 -42.90
C LEU A 308 -13.45 -1.11 -43.15
N ASP A 309 -14.38 -1.08 -42.21
CA ASP A 309 -15.78 -1.49 -42.39
C ASP A 309 -16.51 -0.41 -43.21
N MET A 310 -16.19 -0.36 -44.51
CA MET A 310 -16.76 0.59 -45.46
C MET A 310 -17.95 -0.04 -46.19
N PRO A 311 -18.96 0.76 -46.61
CA PRO A 311 -20.06 0.25 -47.40
C PRO A 311 -19.56 -0.21 -48.78
N THR A 312 -20.10 -1.32 -49.31
CA THR A 312 -19.63 -2.00 -50.54
C THR A 312 -20.05 -1.33 -51.85
N ASN A 313 -20.78 -0.21 -51.77
CA ASN A 313 -21.36 0.51 -52.91
C ASN A 313 -20.49 1.67 -53.44
N ILE A 314 -19.30 1.89 -52.89
CA ILE A 314 -18.41 2.97 -53.32
C ILE A 314 -17.66 2.54 -54.57
N THR A 315 -17.93 3.21 -55.69
CA THR A 315 -17.26 2.97 -56.98
C THR A 315 -16.29 4.10 -57.30
N LEU A 316 -15.09 3.76 -57.80
CA LEU A 316 -14.13 4.72 -58.35
C LEU A 316 -14.26 4.80 -59.89
N PRO A 317 -14.00 5.96 -60.52
CA PRO A 317 -13.62 7.24 -59.90
C PRO A 317 -14.80 7.94 -59.20
N LEU A 318 -14.51 8.64 -58.10
CA LEU A 318 -15.52 9.45 -57.39
C LEU A 318 -16.05 10.56 -58.30
N SER A 319 -17.33 10.88 -58.17
CA SER A 319 -18.00 11.94 -58.94
C SER A 319 -17.30 13.30 -58.82
N GLU A 320 -17.48 14.17 -59.81
CA GLU A 320 -16.81 15.48 -59.86
C GLU A 320 -17.21 16.40 -58.70
N ASN A 321 -18.43 16.23 -58.17
CA ASN A 321 -18.96 17.03 -57.06
C ASN A 321 -18.36 16.66 -55.71
N VAL A 322 -17.76 15.46 -55.58
CA VAL A 322 -17.18 14.99 -54.32
C VAL A 322 -15.82 15.63 -54.09
N THR A 323 -15.70 16.33 -52.97
CA THR A 323 -14.47 17.03 -52.55
C THR A 323 -13.72 16.26 -51.48
N HIS A 324 -14.46 15.66 -50.53
CA HIS A 324 -13.92 14.96 -49.37
C HIS A 324 -14.59 13.58 -49.19
N ALA A 325 -13.93 12.70 -48.44
CA ALA A 325 -14.47 11.42 -47.99
C ALA A 325 -14.49 11.38 -46.45
N ALA A 326 -15.59 10.90 -45.87
CA ALA A 326 -15.74 10.75 -44.42
C ALA A 326 -15.32 9.35 -43.98
N LEU A 327 -14.47 9.28 -42.96
CA LEU A 327 -13.98 8.03 -42.37
C LEU A 327 -14.11 8.04 -40.86
N LEU A 328 -14.34 6.86 -40.28
CA LEU A 328 -14.52 6.68 -38.86
C LEU A 328 -13.15 6.59 -38.19
N SER A 329 -12.89 7.45 -37.20
CA SER A 329 -11.70 7.40 -36.36
C SER A 329 -12.06 6.77 -35.01
N LEU A 330 -11.64 5.53 -34.79
CA LEU A 330 -11.89 4.78 -33.54
C LEU A 330 -11.01 5.28 -32.38
N HIS A 331 -9.80 5.73 -32.71
CA HIS A 331 -8.86 6.29 -31.75
C HIS A 331 -7.91 7.27 -32.44
N SER A 332 -7.49 8.32 -31.74
CA SER A 332 -6.55 9.28 -32.31
C SER A 332 -5.64 9.89 -31.25
N TRP A 333 -4.39 10.20 -31.63
CA TRP A 333 -3.45 10.93 -30.78
C TRP A 333 -2.50 11.78 -31.63
N THR A 334 -1.81 12.71 -30.97
CA THR A 334 -0.88 13.64 -31.62
C THR A 334 0.56 13.40 -31.18
N TYR A 335 1.51 13.58 -32.09
CA TYR A 335 2.95 13.57 -31.80
C TYR A 335 3.66 14.62 -32.67
N THR A 336 4.90 14.95 -32.35
CA THR A 336 5.68 15.92 -33.14
C THR A 336 6.75 15.19 -33.94
N GLY A 337 6.72 15.33 -35.27
CA GLY A 337 7.74 14.83 -36.17
C GLY A 337 8.96 15.75 -36.17
N ARG A 338 10.16 15.19 -35.95
CA ARG A 338 11.44 15.90 -35.94
C ARG A 338 12.18 15.76 -37.27
N PRO A 339 12.92 16.79 -37.71
CA PRO A 339 13.86 16.67 -38.82
C PRO A 339 15.02 15.70 -38.49
N SER A 340 15.57 15.06 -39.53
CA SER A 340 16.56 13.96 -39.45
C SER A 340 17.95 14.32 -38.88
N ASN A 341 18.20 15.56 -38.44
CA ASN A 341 19.55 16.09 -38.22
C ASN A 341 19.97 16.27 -36.74
N GLU A 342 19.19 15.82 -35.75
CA GLU A 342 19.53 15.97 -34.31
C GLU A 342 19.70 14.61 -33.60
N ASP A 343 20.85 14.40 -32.93
CA ASP A 343 21.30 13.15 -32.27
C ASP A 343 20.54 12.79 -30.98
N ALA A 344 19.21 12.62 -31.05
CA ALA A 344 18.34 12.31 -29.90
C ALA A 344 17.66 10.93 -29.97
N SER A 345 18.27 9.97 -30.66
CA SER A 345 17.74 8.59 -30.80
C SER A 345 17.75 7.82 -29.48
N SER A 346 16.90 6.79 -29.37
CA SER A 346 16.88 5.89 -28.20
C SER A 346 18.26 5.25 -27.94
N PHE A 347 19.05 5.03 -28.99
CA PHE A 347 20.42 4.53 -28.90
C PHE A 347 21.38 5.53 -28.23
N SER A 348 21.28 6.81 -28.60
CA SER A 348 22.06 7.90 -27.98
C SER A 348 21.77 7.98 -26.47
N ARG A 349 20.50 7.85 -26.08
CA ARG A 349 20.08 7.84 -24.66
C ARG A 349 20.62 6.63 -23.89
N LEU A 350 20.54 5.42 -24.45
CA LEU A 350 21.12 4.23 -23.84
C LEU A 350 22.64 4.36 -23.68
N THR A 351 23.31 4.96 -24.67
CA THR A 351 24.75 5.25 -24.61
C THR A 351 25.07 6.26 -23.51
N HIS A 352 24.28 7.33 -23.37
CA HIS A 352 24.41 8.29 -22.28
C HIS A 352 24.26 7.64 -20.90
N LEU A 353 23.26 6.76 -20.72
CA LEU A 353 23.07 6.00 -19.49
C LEU A 353 24.28 5.10 -19.18
N GLY A 354 24.84 4.44 -20.19
CA GLY A 354 26.06 3.63 -20.06
C GLY A 354 27.30 4.44 -19.69
N ASN A 355 27.41 5.69 -20.17
CA ASN A 355 28.54 6.57 -19.87
C ASN A 355 28.43 7.25 -18.49
N THR A 356 27.22 7.33 -17.92
CA THR A 356 26.93 8.04 -16.64
C THR A 356 26.69 7.10 -15.46
N LEU A 357 27.09 5.82 -15.58
CA LEU A 357 26.92 4.82 -14.54
C LEU A 357 27.64 5.23 -13.24
N THR A 358 26.86 5.37 -12.18
CA THR A 358 27.35 5.77 -10.86
C THR A 358 26.58 5.05 -9.74
N VAL A 359 26.89 5.37 -8.48
CA VAL A 359 26.14 4.90 -7.30
C VAL A 359 25.22 6.00 -6.78
N VAL A 360 24.20 5.65 -6.00
CA VAL A 360 23.26 6.60 -5.39
C VAL A 360 23.99 7.46 -4.34
N ARG A 361 24.34 8.69 -4.73
CA ARG A 361 24.97 9.71 -3.86
C ARG A 361 24.69 11.12 -4.39
N PRO A 362 24.75 12.17 -3.58
CA PRO A 362 24.62 13.53 -4.10
C PRO A 362 25.72 13.84 -5.13
N GLU A 363 25.40 14.62 -6.16
CA GLU A 363 26.41 15.12 -7.09
C GLU A 363 27.38 16.04 -6.35
N MET A 364 28.67 15.74 -6.47
CA MET A 364 29.71 16.56 -5.86
C MET A 364 29.95 17.75 -6.79
N PRO A 365 29.79 19.00 -6.32
CA PRO A 365 30.22 20.15 -7.10
C PRO A 365 31.71 20.00 -7.42
N GLU A 366 32.12 20.28 -8.66
CA GLU A 366 33.54 20.45 -8.98
C GLU A 366 34.16 21.42 -7.97
N ASP A 367 35.37 21.13 -7.49
CA ASP A 367 36.01 21.85 -6.38
C ASP A 367 35.94 23.37 -6.63
N ARG A 368 34.98 24.05 -5.98
CA ARG A 368 34.94 25.51 -5.98
C ARG A 368 36.22 25.99 -5.28
N PRO A 369 37.04 26.83 -5.94
CA PRO A 369 38.36 27.19 -5.42
C PRO A 369 38.33 28.09 -4.16
N ASP A 370 37.17 28.55 -3.69
CA ASP A 370 37.09 29.73 -2.80
C ASP A 370 36.50 29.48 -1.39
N MET A 371 36.55 28.26 -0.83
CA MET A 371 36.20 28.05 0.58
C MET A 371 37.43 27.85 1.47
N PRO A 372 37.69 28.73 2.45
CA PRO A 372 38.73 28.53 3.45
C PRO A 372 38.24 27.50 4.47
N SER A 373 38.44 26.22 4.20
CA SER A 373 38.22 25.16 5.20
C SER A 373 39.53 24.42 5.44
N SER A 374 39.84 24.16 6.71
CA SER A 374 40.89 23.22 7.12
C SER A 374 40.75 21.90 6.34
N PRO A 375 41.83 21.32 5.80
CA PRO A 375 41.76 20.16 4.90
C PRO A 375 41.01 18.96 5.50
N SER A 376 41.04 18.76 6.82
CA SER A 376 40.40 17.63 7.50
C SER A 376 38.87 17.59 7.41
N VAL A 377 38.17 18.72 7.63
CA VAL A 377 36.69 18.75 7.68
C VAL A 377 36.11 18.55 6.28
N LYS A 378 36.74 19.12 5.25
CA LYS A 378 36.34 18.93 3.85
C LYS A 378 36.44 17.46 3.45
N ASP A 379 37.49 16.77 3.89
CA ASP A 379 37.68 15.34 3.61
C ASP A 379 36.67 14.46 4.35
N LEU A 380 36.33 14.79 5.60
CA LEU A 380 35.29 14.10 6.38
C LEU A 380 33.89 14.26 5.76
N VAL A 381 33.52 15.49 5.35
CA VAL A 381 32.25 15.73 4.66
C VAL A 381 32.22 15.00 3.31
N LYS A 382 33.33 15.02 2.55
CA LYS A 382 33.46 14.24 1.31
C LYS A 382 33.30 12.74 1.56
N GLN A 383 33.82 12.21 2.67
CA GLN A 383 33.65 10.81 3.06
C GLN A 383 32.18 10.49 3.36
N ARG A 384 31.49 11.33 4.15
CA ARG A 384 30.06 11.11 4.46
C ARG A 384 29.15 11.24 3.25
N GLN A 385 29.45 12.16 2.33
CA GLN A 385 28.75 12.24 1.04
C GLN A 385 29.01 11.00 0.16
N ARG A 386 30.21 10.43 0.20
CA ARG A 386 30.51 9.13 -0.46
C ARG A 386 29.73 7.97 0.16
N ASP A 387 29.42 8.04 1.45
CA ASP A 387 28.55 7.09 2.16
C ASP A 387 27.05 7.36 1.93
N GLY A 388 26.69 8.40 1.17
CA GLY A 388 25.31 8.72 0.77
C GLY A 388 24.54 9.57 1.78
N TYR A 389 25.22 10.20 2.75
CA TYR A 389 24.56 11.14 3.66
C TYR A 389 24.33 12.50 3.01
N THR A 390 23.18 13.08 3.33
CA THR A 390 22.87 14.49 3.07
C THR A 390 22.60 15.22 4.38
N ILE A 391 22.76 16.54 4.36
CA ILE A 391 22.53 17.42 5.52
C ILE A 391 21.13 18.00 5.40
N VAL A 392 20.34 17.85 6.46
CA VAL A 392 18.99 18.38 6.55
C VAL A 392 18.86 19.34 7.73
N ARG A 393 17.98 20.34 7.57
CA ARG A 393 17.55 21.19 8.68
C ARG A 393 16.66 20.35 9.59
N HIS A 394 17.07 20.20 10.84
CA HIS A 394 16.35 19.45 11.85
C HIS A 394 15.84 20.39 12.95
N ARG A 395 14.66 20.07 13.49
CA ARG A 395 14.12 20.74 14.65
C ARG A 395 14.04 19.75 15.80
N THR A 396 14.72 20.05 16.89
CA THR A 396 14.75 19.19 18.08
C THR A 396 13.39 19.21 18.79
N VAL A 397 13.19 18.28 19.74
CA VAL A 397 11.97 18.22 20.57
C VAL A 397 11.79 19.50 21.40
N THR A 398 12.88 20.18 21.76
CA THR A 398 12.86 21.47 22.47
C THR A 398 12.48 22.63 21.56
N GLY A 399 12.38 22.41 20.24
CA GLY A 399 12.01 23.42 19.25
C GLY A 399 13.20 24.19 18.66
N GLU A 400 14.43 23.88 19.07
CA GLU A 400 15.66 24.45 18.52
C GLU A 400 15.91 23.94 17.10
N GLU A 401 16.50 24.79 16.26
CA GLU A 401 16.85 24.43 14.89
C GLU A 401 18.34 24.12 14.81
N THR A 402 18.66 22.91 14.34
CA THR A 402 20.02 22.41 14.18
C THR A 402 20.19 21.73 12.82
N ALA A 403 21.43 21.43 12.43
CA ALA A 403 21.70 20.59 11.28
C ALA A 403 21.79 19.12 11.73
N ALA A 404 21.31 18.21 10.89
CA ALA A 404 21.44 16.79 11.10
C ALA A 404 21.77 16.07 9.80
N MET A 405 22.33 14.89 9.91
CA MET A 405 22.63 14.02 8.79
C MET A 405 21.53 12.98 8.63
N THR A 406 21.24 12.61 7.39
CA THR A 406 20.27 11.55 7.10
C THR A 406 20.61 10.89 5.77
N ARG A 407 20.23 9.61 5.64
CA ARG A 407 20.27 8.85 4.40
C ARG A 407 19.04 7.94 4.29
N GLY A 408 18.78 7.44 3.08
CA GLY A 408 17.71 6.48 2.83
C GLY A 408 18.15 5.01 3.05
N PRO A 409 17.26 4.04 2.78
CA PRO A 409 17.59 2.61 2.81
C PRO A 409 18.51 2.15 1.67
N LEU A 410 18.69 2.99 0.65
CA LEU A 410 19.49 2.71 -0.54
C LEU A 410 20.83 3.43 -0.42
N THR A 411 21.90 2.69 -0.13
CA THR A 411 23.21 3.25 0.19
C THR A 411 24.22 3.02 -0.93
N PRO A 412 25.15 3.95 -1.18
CA PRO A 412 26.21 3.74 -2.17
C PRO A 412 27.24 2.70 -1.73
N THR A 413 27.40 2.50 -0.42
CA THR A 413 28.36 1.57 0.19
C THR A 413 27.62 0.51 1.02
N PHE A 414 28.25 -0.66 1.18
CA PHE A 414 27.73 -1.73 2.01
C PHE A 414 27.79 -1.34 3.50
N VAL A 415 26.66 -1.47 4.20
CA VAL A 415 26.53 -1.16 5.63
C VAL A 415 26.56 -2.48 6.43
N PRO A 416 27.43 -2.63 7.44
CA PRO A 416 27.45 -3.82 8.26
C PRO A 416 26.17 -3.94 9.10
N HIS A 417 25.65 -5.17 9.21
CA HIS A 417 24.53 -5.50 10.07
C HIS A 417 24.94 -6.66 11.01
N PRO A 418 24.89 -6.48 12.35
CA PRO A 418 24.56 -5.25 13.07
C PRO A 418 25.65 -4.15 12.93
N LEU A 419 25.29 -2.89 13.19
CA LEU A 419 26.22 -1.74 13.09
C LEU A 419 27.47 -1.89 13.99
N ARG A 420 27.28 -2.40 15.19
CA ARG A 420 28.32 -2.79 16.15
C ARG A 420 27.82 -3.97 16.97
N GLU A 421 28.73 -4.77 17.52
CA GLU A 421 28.37 -5.88 18.40
C GLU A 421 27.52 -5.37 19.58
N GLY A 422 26.42 -6.06 19.88
CA GLY A 422 25.46 -5.70 20.93
C GLY A 422 24.53 -4.52 20.62
N PHE A 423 24.59 -3.90 19.43
CA PHE A 423 23.63 -2.88 19.03
C PHE A 423 22.35 -3.50 18.48
N VAL A 424 21.21 -3.12 19.05
CA VAL A 424 19.89 -3.67 18.74
C VAL A 424 18.97 -2.53 18.34
N MET A 425 18.20 -2.70 17.27
CA MET A 425 17.25 -1.70 16.75
C MET A 425 15.94 -1.63 17.56
N GLN A 426 15.85 -2.38 18.67
CA GLN A 426 14.65 -2.47 19.50
C GLN A 426 14.55 -1.28 20.46
N SER A 427 13.60 -0.38 20.21
CA SER A 427 13.37 0.81 21.02
C SER A 427 11.88 1.09 21.25
N ASN A 428 11.55 1.87 22.30
CA ASN A 428 10.20 2.36 22.55
C ASN A 428 9.95 3.75 21.91
N PHE A 429 11.01 4.50 21.62
CA PHE A 429 10.96 5.83 21.03
C PHE A 429 12.00 5.98 19.93
N GLY A 430 11.62 6.47 18.75
CA GLY A 430 12.58 6.67 17.65
C GLY A 430 13.75 7.60 18.00
N THR A 431 13.65 8.46 19.02
CA THR A 431 14.76 9.29 19.53
C THR A 431 15.94 8.48 20.05
N ASP A 432 15.70 7.26 20.54
CA ASP A 432 16.77 6.40 21.09
C ASP A 432 17.70 5.87 19.99
N LEU A 433 17.27 5.94 18.72
CA LEU A 433 18.02 5.50 17.54
C LEU A 433 18.73 6.65 16.83
N GLN A 434 18.83 7.83 17.46
CA GLN A 434 19.68 8.92 16.96
C GLN A 434 21.14 8.64 17.30
N ILE A 435 22.03 8.74 16.32
CA ILE A 435 23.45 8.41 16.50
C ILE A 435 24.26 9.70 16.36
N LEU A 436 25.06 10.05 17.36
CA LEU A 436 25.98 11.19 17.25
C LEU A 436 27.23 10.78 16.48
N ASP A 437 27.53 11.48 15.38
CA ASP A 437 28.81 11.35 14.68
C ASP A 437 29.89 12.13 15.45
N PRO A 438 30.89 11.47 16.06
CA PRO A 438 31.91 12.16 16.87
C PRO A 438 32.79 13.10 16.03
N ASP A 439 32.98 12.83 14.74
CA ASP A 439 33.93 13.57 13.90
C ASP A 439 33.34 14.90 13.40
N LEU A 440 32.05 14.90 13.05
CA LEU A 440 31.33 16.09 12.58
C LEU A 440 30.49 16.76 13.69
N SER A 441 30.31 16.09 14.84
CA SER A 441 29.42 16.54 15.92
C SER A 441 27.98 16.81 15.45
N LEU A 442 27.53 16.08 14.41
CA LEU A 442 26.17 16.14 13.88
C LEU A 442 25.41 14.87 14.25
N MET A 443 24.10 15.01 14.47
CA MET A 443 23.22 13.87 14.74
C MET A 443 22.84 13.19 13.42
N ASP A 444 23.03 11.87 13.34
CA ASP A 444 22.45 11.01 12.33
C ASP A 444 21.03 10.59 12.74
N LEU A 445 20.06 10.98 11.93
CA LEU A 445 18.63 10.74 12.13
C LEU A 445 18.09 9.57 11.30
N THR A 446 18.95 8.87 10.56
CA THR A 446 18.56 7.83 9.60
C THR A 446 17.65 6.77 10.23
N TYR A 447 18.11 6.09 11.28
CA TYR A 447 17.33 5.01 11.92
C TYR A 447 16.16 5.55 12.75
N ALA A 448 16.31 6.71 13.38
CA ALA A 448 15.22 7.40 14.06
C ALA A 448 14.05 7.70 13.11
N SER A 449 14.36 8.18 11.90
CA SER A 449 13.35 8.47 10.87
C SER A 449 12.69 7.20 10.32
N ALA A 450 13.47 6.13 10.12
CA ALA A 450 12.98 4.83 9.68
C ALA A 450 12.00 4.22 10.70
N TRP A 451 12.35 4.27 11.98
CA TRP A 451 11.50 3.77 13.07
C TRP A 451 10.18 4.54 13.16
N GLN A 452 10.22 5.87 13.09
CA GLN A 452 9.00 6.68 13.08
C GLN A 452 8.14 6.38 11.86
N LEU A 453 8.75 6.28 10.68
CA LEU A 453 8.05 5.90 9.46
C LEU A 453 7.35 4.54 9.61
N GLY A 454 8.04 3.53 10.11
CA GLY A 454 7.47 2.20 10.37
C GLY A 454 6.24 2.24 11.27
N LYS A 455 6.31 3.01 12.36
CA LYS A 455 5.19 3.23 13.26
C LYS A 455 4.01 3.90 12.55
N THR A 456 4.26 4.95 11.76
CA THR A 456 3.18 5.65 11.02
C THR A 456 2.55 4.77 9.93
N LEU A 457 3.35 3.98 9.20
CA LEU A 457 2.85 3.05 8.19
C LEU A 457 2.00 1.94 8.81
N ALA A 458 2.39 1.45 9.99
CA ALA A 458 1.61 0.48 10.74
C ALA A 458 0.29 1.08 11.25
N MET A 459 0.31 2.32 11.77
CA MET A 459 -0.92 3.03 12.17
C MET A 459 -1.86 3.31 10.99
N GLY A 460 -1.31 3.47 9.78
CA GLY A 460 -2.09 3.62 8.55
C GLY A 460 -2.81 2.35 8.10
N ASP A 461 -2.42 1.17 8.60
CA ASP A 461 -3.07 -0.11 8.33
C ASP A 461 -3.84 -0.61 9.58
N PRO A 462 -5.17 -0.39 9.65
CA PRO A 462 -5.96 -0.81 10.81
C PRO A 462 -6.04 -2.33 10.95
N ALA A 463 -5.98 -3.08 9.84
CA ALA A 463 -6.01 -4.54 9.87
C ALA A 463 -4.73 -5.09 10.50
N PHE A 464 -3.58 -4.50 10.17
CA PHE A 464 -2.30 -4.83 10.81
C PHE A 464 -2.33 -4.55 12.31
N CYS A 465 -2.79 -3.38 12.73
CA CYS A 465 -2.86 -3.02 14.15
C CYS A 465 -3.71 -4.01 14.97
N VAL A 466 -4.87 -4.41 14.44
CA VAL A 466 -5.76 -5.38 15.08
C VAL A 466 -5.10 -6.76 15.14
N ALA A 467 -4.54 -7.25 14.02
CA ALA A 467 -3.86 -8.54 13.98
C ALA A 467 -2.66 -8.59 14.95
N LEU A 468 -1.85 -7.53 15.00
CA LEU A 468 -0.71 -7.42 15.91
C LEU A 468 -1.15 -7.43 17.38
N SER A 469 -2.21 -6.69 17.72
CA SER A 469 -2.73 -6.67 19.11
C SER A 469 -3.19 -8.05 19.57
N ARG A 470 -3.94 -8.78 18.71
CA ARG A 470 -4.42 -10.14 19.00
C ARG A 470 -3.27 -11.13 19.10
N LEU A 471 -2.29 -11.05 18.20
CA LEU A 471 -1.10 -11.90 18.21
C LEU A 471 -0.30 -11.69 19.50
N ARG A 472 -0.05 -10.44 19.90
CA ARG A 472 0.63 -10.10 21.17
C ARG A 472 -0.11 -10.68 22.37
N MET A 473 -1.43 -10.50 22.45
CA MET A 473 -2.26 -11.06 23.53
C MET A 473 -2.23 -12.59 23.56
N ALA A 474 -2.25 -13.25 22.40
CA ALA A 474 -2.19 -14.71 22.32
C ALA A 474 -0.84 -15.25 22.79
N ILE A 475 0.28 -14.62 22.39
CA ILE A 475 1.63 -14.97 22.84
C ILE A 475 1.76 -14.77 24.36
N ASP A 476 1.28 -13.63 24.88
CA ASP A 476 1.35 -13.32 26.31
C ASP A 476 0.50 -14.29 27.14
N SER A 477 -0.74 -14.56 26.73
CA SER A 477 -1.61 -15.51 27.43
C SER A 477 -1.05 -16.94 27.46
N GLN A 478 -0.48 -17.41 26.34
CA GLN A 478 0.08 -18.76 26.26
C GLN A 478 1.38 -18.88 27.06
N SER A 479 2.27 -17.88 26.96
CA SER A 479 3.55 -17.86 27.67
C SER A 479 3.36 -17.77 29.19
N GLN A 480 2.48 -16.89 29.67
CA GLN A 480 2.15 -16.81 31.09
C GLN A 480 1.45 -18.05 31.60
N GLY A 481 0.54 -18.64 30.82
CA GLY A 481 -0.11 -19.90 31.16
C GLY A 481 0.90 -21.05 31.30
N ALA A 482 1.93 -21.10 30.45
CA ALA A 482 3.02 -22.07 30.56
C ALA A 482 3.97 -21.77 31.74
N ALA A 483 4.39 -20.52 31.91
CA ALA A 483 5.24 -20.11 33.02
C ALA A 483 4.58 -20.38 34.39
N LYS A 484 3.28 -20.10 34.53
CA LYS A 484 2.52 -20.44 35.75
C LYS A 484 2.50 -21.95 35.98
N ARG A 485 2.29 -22.75 34.94
CA ARG A 485 2.33 -24.22 35.04
C ARG A 485 3.69 -24.70 35.52
N ASP A 486 4.79 -24.16 35.00
CA ASP A 486 6.13 -24.53 35.44
C ASP A 486 6.38 -24.19 36.91
N VAL A 487 5.96 -22.99 37.34
CA VAL A 487 6.07 -22.56 38.74
C VAL A 487 5.24 -23.48 39.64
N HIS A 488 3.97 -23.71 39.34
CA HIS A 488 3.13 -24.61 40.14
C HIS A 488 3.57 -26.08 40.08
N THR A 489 4.20 -26.53 38.97
CA THR A 489 4.79 -27.89 38.88
C THR A 489 5.98 -28.01 39.81
N ALA A 490 6.83 -26.99 39.87
CA ALA A 490 7.98 -26.97 40.76
C ALA A 490 7.58 -26.87 42.25
N ILE A 491 6.37 -26.35 42.56
CA ILE A 491 5.75 -26.37 43.90
C ILE A 491 4.92 -27.66 44.14
N SER A 492 4.86 -28.57 43.16
CA SER A 492 4.01 -29.78 43.19
C SER A 492 2.49 -29.54 43.33
N GLU A 493 2.04 -28.30 43.09
CA GLU A 493 0.63 -27.88 43.10
C GLU A 493 -0.06 -28.06 41.75
N TYR A 494 0.69 -28.16 40.67
CA TYR A 494 0.16 -28.47 39.34
C TYR A 494 0.11 -29.97 39.12
N ALA A 495 -1.04 -30.48 38.68
CA ALA A 495 -1.23 -31.86 38.23
C ALA A 495 -1.80 -31.83 36.80
N SER A 496 -1.18 -32.56 35.88
CA SER A 496 -1.78 -32.72 34.55
C SER A 496 -3.08 -33.52 34.65
N ARG A 497 -3.94 -33.48 33.63
CA ARG A 497 -5.17 -34.31 33.63
C ARG A 497 -4.84 -35.80 33.80
N LYS A 498 -3.73 -36.27 33.26
CA LYS A 498 -3.25 -37.66 33.44
C LYS A 498 -2.79 -37.91 34.87
N ASP A 499 -2.05 -36.99 35.47
CA ASP A 499 -1.61 -37.11 36.87
C ASP A 499 -2.79 -37.01 37.84
N THR A 500 -3.78 -36.19 37.53
CA THR A 500 -5.00 -36.04 38.35
C THR A 500 -5.83 -37.32 38.30
N VAL A 501 -5.95 -37.95 37.13
CA VAL A 501 -6.62 -39.25 36.96
C VAL A 501 -5.84 -40.36 37.67
N ALA A 502 -4.50 -40.35 37.60
CA ALA A 502 -3.67 -41.29 38.34
C ALA A 502 -3.82 -41.12 39.87
N ARG A 503 -3.79 -39.86 40.34
CA ARG A 503 -4.00 -39.49 41.76
C ARG A 503 -5.42 -39.72 42.24
N MET A 504 -6.41 -39.89 41.35
CA MET A 504 -7.79 -40.16 41.74
C MET A 504 -7.92 -41.48 42.50
N PHE A 505 -7.09 -42.48 42.18
CA PHE A 505 -7.02 -43.74 42.93
C PHE A 505 -6.47 -43.56 44.34
N ASP A 506 -5.42 -42.74 44.49
CA ASP A 506 -4.84 -42.41 45.78
C ASP A 506 -5.78 -41.55 46.63
N LEU A 507 -6.57 -40.67 45.99
CA LEU A 507 -7.56 -39.84 46.65
C LEU A 507 -8.78 -40.66 47.12
N VAL A 508 -9.21 -41.65 46.34
CA VAL A 508 -10.25 -42.62 46.76
C VAL A 508 -9.75 -43.48 47.92
N ARG A 509 -8.49 -43.94 47.89
CA ARG A 509 -7.87 -44.64 49.03
C ARG A 509 -7.77 -43.75 50.27
N GLY A 510 -7.31 -42.51 50.11
CA GLY A 510 -7.21 -41.56 51.20
C GLY A 510 -8.57 -41.18 51.81
N LEU A 511 -9.63 -41.12 51.00
CA LEU A 511 -11.01 -40.94 51.46
C LEU A 511 -11.53 -42.18 52.20
N ASP A 512 -11.19 -43.39 51.75
CA ASP A 512 -11.55 -44.64 52.42
C ASP A 512 -10.82 -44.79 53.77
N ASP A 513 -9.54 -44.42 53.83
CA ASP A 513 -8.76 -44.33 55.07
C ASP A 513 -9.34 -43.26 56.03
N LEU A 514 -9.77 -42.11 55.52
CA LEU A 514 -10.47 -41.08 56.29
C LEU A 514 -11.81 -41.60 56.83
N ASN A 515 -12.56 -42.34 56.03
CA ASN A 515 -13.83 -42.93 56.42
C ASN A 515 -13.65 -44.05 57.47
N GLY A 516 -12.59 -44.87 57.34
CA GLY A 516 -12.19 -45.87 58.33
C GLY A 516 -11.78 -45.23 59.67
N ASN A 517 -11.03 -44.12 59.63
CA ASN A 517 -10.62 -43.37 60.82
C ASN A 517 -11.79 -42.59 61.47
N LEU A 518 -12.79 -42.18 60.70
CA LEU A 518 -14.03 -41.56 61.20
C LEU A 518 -14.95 -42.56 61.91
N LEU A 519 -14.86 -43.86 61.59
CA LEU A 519 -15.63 -44.92 62.25
C LEU A 519 -14.99 -45.43 63.56
N GLN A 520 -13.70 -45.19 63.78
CA GLN A 520 -12.98 -45.59 65.01
C GLN A 520 -12.80 -44.45 66.04
N SER A 521 -13.13 -43.20 65.70
CA SER A 521 -12.95 -42.07 66.60
C SER A 521 -14.23 -41.72 67.38
N ASP A 522 -14.07 -41.60 68.70
CA ASP A 522 -15.12 -41.35 69.69
C ASP A 522 -15.97 -40.11 69.35
N ARG A 523 -17.29 -40.15 69.63
CA ARG A 523 -18.28 -39.14 69.17
C ARG A 523 -17.99 -37.69 69.59
N VAL A 524 -16.99 -37.46 70.45
CA VAL A 524 -16.51 -36.14 70.86
C VAL A 524 -15.59 -35.50 69.80
N ALA A 525 -14.80 -36.28 69.06
CA ALA A 525 -13.93 -35.77 67.99
C ALA A 525 -14.74 -35.32 66.75
N ILE A 526 -15.86 -36.00 66.46
CA ILE A 526 -16.76 -35.67 65.34
C ILE A 526 -17.42 -34.30 65.55
N LYS A 527 -17.69 -33.89 66.80
CA LYS A 527 -18.18 -32.52 67.11
C LYS A 527 -17.11 -31.44 66.91
N ALA A 528 -15.83 -31.76 67.09
CA ALA A 528 -14.74 -30.82 66.79
C ALA A 528 -14.48 -30.70 65.28
N ALA A 529 -14.61 -31.80 64.53
CA ALA A 529 -14.45 -31.79 63.07
C ALA A 529 -15.61 -31.10 62.31
N THR A 530 -16.85 -31.18 62.84
CA THR A 530 -18.02 -30.53 62.22
C THR A 530 -18.29 -29.09 62.68
N THR A 531 -17.58 -28.61 63.71
CA THR A 531 -17.66 -27.19 64.14
C THR A 531 -16.65 -26.27 63.44
N ALA A 532 -15.80 -26.81 62.55
CA ALA A 532 -14.93 -26.02 61.69
C ALA A 532 -15.65 -25.54 60.42
N SER A 533 -16.66 -24.67 60.54
CA SER A 533 -17.19 -23.93 59.38
C SER A 533 -17.99 -22.67 59.76
N GLY A 534 -17.52 -21.91 60.76
CA GLY A 534 -18.07 -20.56 61.04
C GLY A 534 -17.29 -19.41 60.39
N ARG A 535 -16.09 -19.68 59.87
CA ARG A 535 -15.13 -18.64 59.42
C ARG A 535 -14.39 -19.02 58.14
N ARG A 536 -15.12 -19.37 57.08
CA ARG A 536 -14.52 -19.68 55.78
C ARG A 536 -13.89 -18.46 55.08
N TRP A 537 -14.10 -17.24 55.58
CA TRP A 537 -13.60 -15.98 55.02
C TRP A 537 -12.47 -15.32 55.84
N ASP A 538 -12.03 -15.93 56.94
CA ASP A 538 -10.97 -15.38 57.81
C ASP A 538 -9.61 -15.97 57.40
N VAL A 539 -9.00 -15.37 56.37
CA VAL A 539 -7.77 -15.86 55.71
C VAL A 539 -6.54 -15.82 56.64
N GLU A 540 -6.55 -14.97 57.68
CA GLU A 540 -5.39 -14.79 58.55
C GLU A 540 -5.16 -15.96 59.52
N HIS A 541 -6.20 -16.69 59.95
CA HIS A 541 -6.04 -17.82 60.87
C HIS A 541 -5.78 -19.16 60.17
N ASN A 542 -6.20 -19.33 58.91
CA ASN A 542 -5.94 -20.56 58.16
C ASN A 542 -4.50 -20.65 57.61
N ASN A 543 -3.80 -19.53 57.44
CA ASN A 543 -2.41 -19.52 56.97
C ASN A 543 -1.38 -19.81 58.08
N VAL A 544 -1.76 -19.75 59.36
CA VAL A 544 -0.83 -19.94 60.48
C VAL A 544 -0.72 -21.40 60.92
N GLN A 545 -1.76 -22.23 60.69
CA GLN A 545 -1.75 -23.65 61.08
C GLN A 545 -1.45 -24.62 59.92
N ALA A 546 -1.42 -24.16 58.67
CA ALA A 546 -0.99 -24.93 57.51
C ALA A 546 0.50 -24.72 57.15
N MET A 547 1.32 -24.24 58.10
CA MET A 547 2.77 -24.15 57.95
C MET A 547 3.45 -25.46 58.34
N ASP A 548 3.27 -26.50 57.51
CA ASP A 548 4.39 -27.40 57.25
C ASP A 548 5.31 -26.66 56.26
N GLY A 549 6.53 -26.34 56.69
CA GLY A 549 7.42 -25.34 56.10
C GLY A 549 8.01 -25.64 54.72
N LYS A 550 7.19 -25.95 53.71
CA LYS A 550 7.65 -26.19 52.32
C LYS A 550 7.09 -25.25 51.26
N HIS A 551 5.96 -24.57 51.46
CA HIS A 551 5.35 -23.74 50.41
C HIS A 551 4.93 -22.37 50.95
N GLY A 552 5.85 -21.40 50.95
CA GLY A 552 5.49 -19.99 51.17
C GLY A 552 4.72 -19.43 49.97
N ASN A 553 3.95 -18.35 50.16
CA ASN A 553 3.29 -17.62 49.07
C ASN A 553 4.34 -17.22 48.02
N ILE A 554 4.33 -17.87 46.85
CA ILE A 554 5.22 -17.55 45.74
C ILE A 554 4.57 -16.46 44.89
N ASP A 555 5.32 -15.40 44.59
CA ASP A 555 4.82 -14.33 43.75
C ASP A 555 4.70 -14.82 42.30
N THR A 556 3.47 -14.98 41.82
CA THR A 556 3.15 -15.34 40.43
C THR A 556 2.82 -14.11 39.57
N SER A 557 3.15 -12.90 40.02
CA SER A 557 3.04 -11.70 39.20
C SER A 557 3.97 -11.78 37.98
N GLN A 558 3.58 -11.15 36.87
CA GLN A 558 4.33 -11.22 35.60
C GLN A 558 5.77 -10.71 35.72
N ARG A 559 6.01 -9.69 36.57
CA ARG A 559 7.33 -9.11 36.81
C ARG A 559 8.10 -9.77 37.96
N SER A 560 7.56 -10.84 38.55
CA SER A 560 8.26 -11.58 39.60
C SER A 560 9.54 -12.22 39.05
N GLN A 561 10.53 -12.37 39.91
CA GLN A 561 11.80 -13.02 39.57
C GLN A 561 11.62 -14.49 39.15
N HIS A 562 10.51 -15.12 39.54
CA HIS A 562 10.20 -16.50 39.18
C HIS A 562 9.44 -16.61 37.84
N MET A 563 8.57 -15.64 37.51
CA MET A 563 7.77 -15.66 36.28
C MET A 563 8.50 -15.08 35.08
N ALA A 564 9.18 -13.94 35.21
CA ALA A 564 9.79 -13.22 34.09
C ALA A 564 10.74 -14.11 33.23
N PRO A 565 11.76 -14.80 33.79
CA PRO A 565 12.67 -15.61 32.97
C PRO A 565 11.96 -16.78 32.27
N ARG A 566 10.94 -17.37 32.91
CA ARG A 566 10.16 -18.48 32.34
C ARG A 566 9.21 -18.00 31.24
N THR A 567 8.61 -16.82 31.41
CA THR A 567 7.72 -16.20 30.42
C THR A 567 8.47 -15.92 29.13
N SER A 568 9.69 -15.38 29.22
CA SER A 568 10.53 -15.13 28.04
C SER A 568 10.83 -16.40 27.21
N ALA A 569 11.09 -17.53 27.88
CA ALA A 569 11.37 -18.80 27.21
C ALA A 569 10.12 -19.38 26.53
N HIS A 570 8.96 -19.28 27.19
CA HIS A 570 7.68 -19.75 26.64
C HIS A 570 7.10 -18.82 25.58
N ALA A 571 7.45 -17.52 25.60
CA ALA A 571 7.06 -16.57 24.57
C ALA A 571 7.66 -16.94 23.21
N ASP A 572 8.95 -17.30 23.18
CA ASP A 572 9.63 -17.77 21.96
C ASP A 572 8.94 -19.02 21.38
N ALA A 573 8.60 -19.99 22.24
CA ALA A 573 7.90 -21.22 21.83
C ALA A 573 6.46 -20.96 21.35
N ALA A 574 5.73 -20.06 22.02
CA ALA A 574 4.38 -19.68 21.62
C ALA A 574 4.38 -18.98 20.25
N ALA A 575 5.26 -18.01 20.04
CA ALA A 575 5.39 -17.32 18.76
C ALA A 575 5.77 -18.28 17.62
N ALA A 576 6.71 -19.22 17.87
CA ALA A 576 7.05 -20.26 16.90
C ALA A 576 5.85 -21.15 16.55
N SER A 577 5.02 -21.51 17.54
CA SER A 577 3.82 -22.33 17.30
C SER A 577 2.77 -21.62 16.43
N PHE A 578 2.60 -20.30 16.58
CA PHE A 578 1.67 -19.52 15.75
C PHE A 578 2.19 -19.29 14.33
N ALA A 579 3.50 -19.36 14.12
CA ALA A 579 4.15 -19.23 12.82
C ALA A 579 4.08 -20.51 11.96
N LEU A 580 3.46 -21.59 12.45
CA LEU A 580 3.31 -22.85 11.71
C LEU A 580 2.09 -22.82 10.78
N ALA A 581 2.18 -23.63 9.73
CA ALA A 581 1.07 -24.04 8.88
C ALA A 581 0.35 -25.27 9.46
N THR A 582 -0.84 -25.56 8.93
CA THR A 582 -1.68 -26.69 9.37
C THR A 582 -0.97 -28.04 9.23
N ASP A 583 -0.03 -28.15 8.27
CA ASP A 583 0.76 -29.35 7.99
C ASP A 583 1.96 -29.53 8.95
N GLY A 584 2.13 -28.63 9.92
CA GLY A 584 3.26 -28.63 10.87
C GLY A 584 4.57 -28.05 10.32
N THR A 585 4.58 -27.59 9.06
CA THR A 585 5.70 -26.83 8.46
C THR A 585 5.60 -25.34 8.80
N LEU A 586 6.65 -24.54 8.56
CA LEU A 586 6.58 -23.10 8.76
C LEU A 586 5.71 -22.43 7.68
N TYR A 587 4.96 -21.40 8.06
CA TYR A 587 4.13 -20.66 7.11
C TYR A 587 5.00 -19.95 6.04
N ASN A 588 4.60 -20.09 4.77
CA ASN A 588 5.35 -19.55 3.62
C ASN A 588 4.48 -18.83 2.58
N GLU A 589 3.30 -18.33 2.97
CA GLU A 589 2.33 -17.64 2.10
C GLU A 589 1.71 -18.49 0.98
N HIS A 590 2.21 -19.69 0.74
CA HIS A 590 1.70 -20.68 -0.22
C HIS A 590 1.05 -21.89 0.45
N ASN A 591 1.15 -22.00 1.78
CA ASN A 591 0.49 -23.01 2.61
C ASN A 591 -0.59 -22.37 3.51
N VAL A 592 -1.41 -23.21 4.15
CA VAL A 592 -2.52 -22.75 5.00
C VAL A 592 -2.02 -22.49 6.44
N PRO A 593 -2.13 -21.25 6.96
CA PRO A 593 -1.60 -20.90 8.28
C PRO A 593 -2.44 -21.49 9.41
N THR A 594 -1.79 -21.83 10.53
CA THR A 594 -2.49 -22.22 11.77
C THR A 594 -3.16 -21.02 12.43
N ASN A 595 -2.47 -19.86 12.43
CA ASN A 595 -2.99 -18.61 12.94
C ASN A 595 -2.99 -17.54 11.84
N THR A 596 -4.17 -17.05 11.48
CA THR A 596 -4.36 -16.04 10.43
C THR A 596 -3.75 -14.69 10.81
N ASP A 597 -3.75 -14.30 12.08
CA ASP A 597 -3.17 -13.04 12.54
C ASP A 597 -1.64 -13.06 12.40
N SER A 598 -1.00 -14.17 12.78
CA SER A 598 0.45 -14.36 12.60
C SER A 598 0.85 -14.35 11.12
N ALA A 599 0.03 -14.96 10.26
CA ALA A 599 0.25 -14.97 8.81
C ALA A 599 0.15 -13.56 8.19
N TYR A 600 -0.81 -12.76 8.64
CA TYR A 600 -0.97 -11.38 8.20
C TYR A 600 0.21 -10.51 8.66
N VAL A 601 0.60 -10.59 9.94
CA VAL A 601 1.74 -9.86 10.48
C VAL A 601 3.04 -10.25 9.75
N TYR A 602 3.26 -11.55 9.50
CA TYR A 602 4.40 -12.02 8.72
C TYR A 602 4.43 -11.41 7.32
N SER A 603 3.31 -11.51 6.57
CA SER A 603 3.23 -10.98 5.20
C SER A 603 3.50 -9.47 5.16
N TRP A 604 2.96 -8.73 6.13
CA TRP A 604 3.18 -7.30 6.27
C TRP A 604 4.66 -6.95 6.55
N ILE A 605 5.33 -7.70 7.43
CA ILE A 605 6.75 -7.52 7.74
C ILE A 605 7.60 -7.73 6.48
N ILE A 606 7.39 -8.85 5.77
CA ILE A 606 8.19 -9.16 4.58
C ILE A 606 7.93 -8.12 3.48
N ASP A 607 6.70 -7.64 3.30
CA ASP A 607 6.38 -6.54 2.38
C ASP A 607 7.19 -5.28 2.71
N LYS A 608 7.29 -4.92 3.99
CA LYS A 608 7.99 -3.70 4.43
C LYS A 608 9.50 -3.80 4.33
N VAL A 609 10.07 -4.99 4.55
CA VAL A 609 11.50 -5.26 4.24
C VAL A 609 11.77 -5.07 2.74
N HIS A 610 10.81 -5.41 1.87
CA HIS A 610 10.89 -5.14 0.43
C HIS A 610 10.48 -3.70 0.05
N LEU A 611 10.44 -2.76 1.00
CA LEU A 611 10.11 -1.35 0.81
C LEU A 611 8.71 -1.09 0.21
N ALA A 612 7.76 -1.99 0.45
CA ALA A 612 6.38 -1.82 0.00
C ALA A 612 5.71 -0.60 0.67
N ASN A 613 5.16 0.29 -0.17
CA ASN A 613 4.49 1.54 0.23
C ASN A 613 5.36 2.50 1.06
N VAL A 614 6.68 2.41 0.92
CA VAL A 614 7.58 3.44 1.44
C VAL A 614 7.48 4.68 0.52
N PRO A 615 7.24 5.88 1.07
CA PRO A 615 7.17 7.10 0.26
C PRO A 615 8.50 7.39 -0.46
N ALA A 616 8.42 7.91 -1.69
CA ALA A 616 9.60 8.11 -2.54
C ALA A 616 10.67 9.04 -1.93
N HIS A 617 10.28 10.00 -1.09
CA HIS A 617 11.21 10.92 -0.42
C HIS A 617 12.08 10.25 0.66
N TYR A 618 11.74 9.05 1.13
CA TYR A 618 12.63 8.24 1.97
C TYR A 618 13.59 7.39 1.14
N LEU A 619 13.25 7.08 -0.12
CA LEU A 619 14.10 6.33 -1.05
C LEU A 619 15.13 7.24 -1.73
N VAL A 620 14.69 8.44 -2.13
CA VAL A 620 15.50 9.50 -2.73
C VAL A 620 15.36 10.73 -1.83
N VAL A 621 16.28 10.85 -0.87
CA VAL A 621 16.22 11.89 0.18
C VAL A 621 16.40 13.29 -0.40
N GLU A 622 17.23 13.43 -1.44
CA GLU A 622 17.49 14.70 -2.10
C GLU A 622 17.48 14.50 -3.62
N PRO A 623 16.89 15.43 -4.41
CA PRO A 623 16.80 15.30 -5.87
C PRO A 623 18.14 15.08 -6.58
N SER A 624 19.24 15.59 -6.02
CA SER A 624 20.61 15.40 -6.53
C SER A 624 21.08 13.94 -6.49
N HIS A 625 20.41 13.08 -5.72
CA HIS A 625 20.70 11.64 -5.68
C HIS A 625 20.19 10.91 -6.93
N LEU A 626 19.28 11.49 -7.71
CA LEU A 626 18.79 10.93 -8.97
C LEU A 626 18.42 12.03 -10.02
N PRO A 627 19.43 12.65 -10.65
CA PRO A 627 19.25 13.59 -11.77
C PRO A 627 18.65 12.93 -13.01
N GLU A 628 18.27 13.75 -13.99
CA GLU A 628 17.68 13.30 -15.26
C GLU A 628 18.68 12.50 -16.11
N GLU A 629 18.18 11.47 -16.79
CA GLU A 629 18.97 10.56 -17.65
C GLU A 629 20.16 9.90 -16.93
N THR A 630 19.93 9.41 -15.71
CA THR A 630 20.94 8.70 -14.89
C THR A 630 20.50 7.30 -14.47
N LEU A 631 21.47 6.40 -14.34
CA LEU A 631 21.32 5.06 -13.78
C LEU A 631 22.30 4.89 -12.60
N ARG A 632 21.75 4.66 -11.41
CA ARG A 632 22.49 4.68 -10.15
C ARG A 632 22.29 3.39 -9.34
N PHE A 633 23.39 2.73 -8.99
CA PHE A 633 23.38 1.50 -8.20
C PHE A 633 23.42 1.76 -6.68
N CYS A 634 22.85 0.84 -5.90
CA CYS A 634 22.82 0.94 -4.45
C CYS A 634 22.83 -0.43 -3.77
N TYR A 635 23.45 -0.48 -2.59
CA TYR A 635 23.27 -1.53 -1.59
C TYR A 635 22.01 -1.27 -0.77
N PHE A 636 21.48 -2.33 -0.18
CA PHE A 636 20.35 -2.26 0.73
C PHE A 636 20.83 -2.19 2.18
N ASP A 637 20.36 -1.21 2.95
CA ASP A 637 20.67 -1.08 4.38
C ASP A 637 19.73 -1.94 5.24
N GLU A 638 20.22 -3.10 5.66
CA GLU A 638 19.50 -4.05 6.51
C GLU A 638 19.13 -3.47 7.89
N ASN A 639 19.94 -2.54 8.40
CA ASN A 639 19.67 -1.86 9.67
C ASN A 639 18.47 -0.91 9.58
N TRP A 640 18.29 -0.28 8.42
CA TRP A 640 17.18 0.65 8.18
C TRP A 640 15.85 -0.10 8.15
N SER A 641 15.80 -1.27 7.51
CA SER A 641 14.57 -2.08 7.47
C SER A 641 14.24 -2.72 8.81
N ASP A 642 15.23 -3.13 9.60
CA ASP A 642 15.01 -3.58 11.00
C ASP A 642 14.47 -2.45 11.88
N ALA A 643 15.03 -1.24 11.80
CA ALA A 643 14.51 -0.07 12.51
C ALA A 643 13.05 0.25 12.12
N LEU A 644 12.72 0.18 10.82
CA LEU A 644 11.36 0.36 10.32
C LEU A 644 10.39 -0.70 10.86
N VAL A 645 10.77 -1.97 10.81
CA VAL A 645 9.94 -3.07 11.32
C VAL A 645 9.79 -2.99 12.84
N ASP A 646 10.84 -2.59 13.57
CA ASP A 646 10.76 -2.39 15.01
C ASP A 646 9.77 -1.30 15.38
N GLY A 647 9.80 -0.16 14.68
CA GLY A 647 8.85 0.93 14.87
C GLY A 647 7.41 0.51 14.64
N ALA A 648 7.15 -0.32 13.63
CA ALA A 648 5.84 -0.91 13.38
C ALA A 648 5.40 -1.86 14.50
N LEU A 649 6.31 -2.75 14.94
CA LEU A 649 6.05 -3.70 16.00
C LEU A 649 5.95 -3.04 17.38
N SER A 650 6.42 -1.80 17.57
CA SER A 650 6.30 -1.07 18.84
C SER A 650 4.86 -0.77 19.25
N LEU A 651 3.91 -0.83 18.31
CA LEU A 651 2.49 -0.64 18.56
C LEU A 651 1.90 -1.77 19.42
N ALA A 652 0.78 -1.47 20.09
CA ALA A 652 0.07 -2.39 20.99
C ALA A 652 0.95 -2.96 22.12
N ASN A 653 1.97 -2.21 22.55
CA ASN A 653 2.69 -2.50 23.80
C ASN A 653 1.85 -2.04 25.01
N HIS A 654 1.43 -3.00 25.85
CA HIS A 654 0.61 -2.74 27.04
C HIS A 654 1.35 -3.00 28.36
N TRP A 655 2.54 -3.59 28.34
CA TRP A 655 3.15 -4.19 29.54
C TRP A 655 4.61 -3.76 29.80
N ALA A 656 5.36 -3.48 28.74
CA ALA A 656 6.80 -3.26 28.82
C ALA A 656 7.14 -1.77 28.86
N ASN A 657 7.70 -1.32 29.98
CA ASN A 657 8.18 0.06 30.13
C ASN A 657 9.56 0.24 29.46
N GLU A 658 10.36 -0.82 29.43
CA GLU A 658 11.69 -0.87 28.81
C GLU A 658 11.65 -1.70 27.53
N PRO A 659 12.44 -1.36 26.49
CA PRO A 659 12.46 -2.12 25.24
C PRO A 659 12.82 -3.59 25.46
N ALA A 660 13.81 -3.88 26.32
CA ALA A 660 14.25 -5.25 26.61
C ALA A 660 13.18 -6.11 27.31
N ALA A 661 12.20 -5.49 27.96
CA ALA A 661 11.10 -6.18 28.65
C ALA A 661 9.92 -6.52 27.72
N ASP A 662 9.94 -6.10 26.44
CA ASP A 662 8.90 -6.44 25.46
C ASP A 662 9.18 -7.80 24.81
N GLU A 663 8.92 -8.86 25.56
CA GLU A 663 9.15 -10.26 25.16
C GLU A 663 8.33 -10.65 23.92
N SER A 664 7.10 -10.16 23.81
CA SER A 664 6.21 -10.47 22.68
C SER A 664 6.78 -10.00 21.33
N ARG A 665 7.34 -8.78 21.29
CA ARG A 665 8.01 -8.22 20.10
C ARG A 665 9.27 -9.00 19.76
N ALA A 666 10.11 -9.31 20.75
CA ALA A 666 11.32 -10.11 20.56
C ALA A 666 11.00 -11.53 20.04
N ALA A 667 9.94 -12.16 20.57
CA ALA A 667 9.48 -13.48 20.15
C ALA A 667 8.95 -13.48 18.71
N ILE A 668 8.20 -12.44 18.30
CA ILE A 668 7.75 -12.27 16.91
C ILE A 668 8.96 -12.16 15.97
N LYS A 669 9.94 -11.28 16.28
CA LYS A 669 11.17 -11.16 15.48
C LYS A 669 11.93 -12.49 15.36
N LYS A 670 12.06 -13.25 16.45
CA LYS A 670 12.68 -14.59 16.43
C LYS A 670 11.92 -15.59 15.58
N ALA A 671 10.58 -15.60 15.63
CA ALA A 671 9.76 -16.49 14.80
C ALA A 671 9.93 -16.17 13.30
N VAL A 672 10.04 -14.88 12.94
CA VAL A 672 10.34 -14.48 11.56
C VAL A 672 11.77 -14.89 11.18
N ASN A 673 12.76 -14.65 12.04
CA ASN A 673 14.14 -15.09 11.80
C ASN A 673 14.25 -16.61 11.59
N LEU A 674 13.50 -17.42 12.36
CA LEU A 674 13.42 -18.87 12.19
C LEU A 674 12.96 -19.24 10.78
N ARG A 675 11.96 -18.54 10.25
CA ARG A 675 11.46 -18.73 8.88
C ARG A 675 12.46 -18.32 7.81
N LEU A 676 13.19 -17.23 8.03
CA LEU A 676 14.23 -16.76 7.09
C LEU A 676 15.42 -17.74 7.00
N MET A 677 15.79 -18.35 8.13
CA MET A 677 16.90 -19.29 8.22
C MET A 677 16.56 -20.70 7.71
N THR A 678 15.29 -21.10 7.78
CA THR A 678 14.86 -22.46 7.39
C THR A 678 14.48 -22.50 5.90
N PRO A 679 15.18 -23.28 5.06
CA PRO A 679 14.83 -23.43 3.65
C PRO A 679 13.61 -24.34 3.46
N ASP A 680 12.77 -24.01 2.48
CA ASP A 680 11.69 -24.88 2.01
C ASP A 680 12.21 -25.95 1.05
N GLU A 681 11.66 -27.17 1.11
CA GLU A 681 12.07 -28.30 0.26
C GLU A 681 11.94 -28.01 -1.25
N LYS A 682 10.88 -27.29 -1.65
CA LYS A 682 10.60 -26.96 -3.06
C LYS A 682 11.05 -25.55 -3.47
N LEU A 683 10.99 -24.59 -2.56
CA LEU A 683 11.19 -23.16 -2.85
C LEU A 683 12.58 -22.63 -2.44
N GLY A 684 13.30 -23.34 -1.57
CA GLY A 684 14.59 -22.90 -1.03
C GLY A 684 14.47 -21.84 0.06
N HIS A 685 15.51 -21.02 0.22
CA HIS A 685 15.52 -19.91 1.18
C HIS A 685 14.63 -18.74 0.73
N VAL A 686 14.07 -18.01 1.70
CA VAL A 686 13.35 -16.76 1.40
C VAL A 686 14.36 -15.74 0.87
N GLN A 687 14.08 -15.20 -0.31
CA GLN A 687 14.96 -14.20 -0.92
C GLN A 687 14.76 -12.84 -0.25
N MET A 688 15.86 -12.15 0.07
CA MET A 688 15.89 -10.87 0.78
C MET A 688 16.67 -9.84 -0.04
N PRO A 689 16.28 -8.56 -0.05
CA PRO A 689 16.95 -7.53 -0.83
C PRO A 689 18.36 -7.26 -0.31
N LYS A 690 19.35 -7.22 -1.21
CA LYS A 690 20.75 -6.90 -0.90
C LYS A 690 21.33 -5.79 -1.77
N PHE A 691 20.91 -5.74 -3.03
CA PHE A 691 21.43 -4.80 -4.04
C PHE A 691 20.30 -4.33 -4.94
N GLY A 692 20.48 -3.21 -5.62
CA GLY A 692 19.48 -2.65 -6.51
C GLY A 692 19.99 -1.49 -7.35
N PHE A 693 19.09 -0.90 -8.10
CA PHE A 693 19.35 0.33 -8.83
C PHE A 693 18.13 1.24 -8.88
N LEU A 694 18.41 2.53 -9.07
CA LEU A 694 17.46 3.57 -9.44
C LEU A 694 17.81 4.07 -10.84
N MET A 695 16.82 4.16 -11.72
CA MET A 695 16.97 4.67 -13.07
C MET A 695 15.97 5.80 -13.29
N ARG A 696 16.45 6.94 -13.77
CA ARG A 696 15.60 8.04 -14.23
C ARG A 696 15.95 8.37 -15.67
N SER A 697 15.04 8.10 -16.59
CA SER A 697 15.23 8.31 -18.03
C SER A 697 13.89 8.45 -18.75
N VAL A 698 13.86 9.30 -19.78
CA VAL A 698 12.70 9.42 -20.68
C VAL A 698 12.43 8.11 -21.43
N LEU A 699 13.43 7.23 -21.58
CA LEU A 699 13.23 5.89 -22.13
C LEU A 699 12.17 5.09 -21.36
N LEU A 700 12.06 5.28 -20.04
CA LEU A 700 11.04 4.62 -19.22
C LEU A 700 9.63 5.18 -19.45
N ALA A 701 9.53 6.45 -19.88
CA ALA A 701 8.27 7.05 -20.25
C ALA A 701 7.81 6.56 -21.63
N GLN A 702 8.76 6.39 -22.57
CA GLN A 702 8.49 5.86 -23.91
C GLN A 702 8.25 4.34 -23.92
N PHE A 703 9.02 3.59 -23.14
CA PHE A 703 9.02 2.14 -23.06
C PHE A 703 8.77 1.69 -21.61
N PRO A 704 7.50 1.75 -21.15
CA PRO A 704 7.15 1.44 -19.77
C PRO A 704 7.51 0.01 -19.34
N ASP A 705 7.56 -0.94 -20.29
CA ASP A 705 7.81 -2.36 -20.03
C ASP A 705 9.27 -2.78 -20.27
N MET A 706 10.22 -1.85 -20.15
CA MET A 706 11.62 -2.16 -20.31
C MET A 706 12.04 -3.38 -19.48
N THR A 707 12.59 -4.37 -20.18
CA THR A 707 12.97 -5.65 -19.60
C THR A 707 14.30 -5.56 -18.89
N VAL A 708 14.35 -6.08 -17.66
CA VAL A 708 15.57 -6.20 -16.88
C VAL A 708 15.93 -7.68 -16.77
N SER A 709 17.11 -8.04 -17.21
CA SER A 709 17.65 -9.40 -17.08
C SER A 709 18.98 -9.37 -16.34
N VAL A 710 19.28 -10.45 -15.62
CA VAL A 710 20.42 -10.50 -14.70
C VAL A 710 21.22 -11.78 -14.96
N LYS A 711 22.54 -11.66 -14.88
CA LYS A 711 23.49 -12.78 -14.96
C LYS A 711 24.16 -12.97 -13.61
N TYR A 712 24.09 -14.19 -13.08
CA TYR A 712 24.73 -14.57 -11.81
C TYR A 712 25.94 -15.48 -12.01
N ALA A 713 26.87 -15.43 -11.06
CA ALA A 713 28.06 -16.26 -11.07
C ALA A 713 27.75 -17.75 -10.92
N LYS A 714 28.39 -18.58 -11.75
CA LYS A 714 28.22 -20.05 -11.78
C LYS A 714 28.57 -20.73 -10.43
N SER A 715 29.43 -20.12 -9.62
CA SER A 715 29.82 -20.61 -8.28
C SER A 715 28.75 -20.42 -7.20
N SER A 716 27.79 -19.49 -7.38
CA SER A 716 26.67 -19.24 -6.45
C SER A 716 25.46 -20.18 -6.71
N MET A 717 25.59 -21.16 -7.61
CA MET A 717 24.60 -22.21 -7.85
C MET A 717 24.75 -23.45 -6.95
N LEU A 718 25.73 -23.47 -6.02
CA LEU A 718 26.02 -24.63 -5.16
C LEU A 718 25.13 -24.79 -3.91
N GLY A 719 24.06 -24.01 -3.78
CA GLY A 719 23.02 -24.21 -2.77
C GLY A 719 21.68 -24.53 -3.43
N ALA A 720 21.31 -25.82 -3.45
CA ALA A 720 20.07 -26.41 -3.99
C ALA A 720 19.96 -26.53 -5.53
N ALA A 721 20.44 -27.66 -6.05
CA ALA A 721 19.94 -28.39 -7.22
C ALA A 721 19.42 -27.56 -8.43
N SER A 722 20.32 -27.27 -9.38
CA SER A 722 19.93 -27.10 -10.79
C SER A 722 20.94 -27.75 -11.73
N ALA A 723 20.74 -29.04 -12.00
CA ALA A 723 21.25 -29.72 -13.19
C ALA A 723 20.23 -29.65 -14.36
N ASN A 724 19.18 -28.82 -14.24
CA ASN A 724 18.13 -28.69 -15.24
C ASN A 724 18.04 -27.21 -15.71
N PRO A 725 18.44 -26.90 -16.96
CA PRO A 725 18.30 -25.56 -17.56
C PRO A 725 16.83 -25.15 -17.82
N SER A 726 15.86 -25.96 -17.36
CA SER A 726 14.42 -25.74 -17.49
C SER A 726 13.76 -25.07 -16.26
N LYS A 727 14.53 -24.70 -15.24
CA LYS A 727 14.03 -23.88 -14.11
C LYS A 727 14.21 -22.40 -14.46
N PRO A 728 13.13 -21.63 -14.67
CA PRO A 728 13.28 -20.23 -15.04
C PRO A 728 13.95 -19.43 -13.92
N GLU A 729 15.08 -18.84 -14.27
CA GLU A 729 15.86 -17.93 -13.45
C GLU A 729 15.09 -16.60 -13.36
N GLU A 730 14.27 -16.40 -12.32
CA GLU A 730 13.70 -15.08 -12.02
C GLU A 730 14.55 -14.39 -10.93
N PRO A 731 15.44 -13.44 -11.32
CA PRO A 731 16.45 -12.81 -10.46
C PRO A 731 15.97 -11.57 -9.69
N ILE A 732 14.80 -11.02 -10.05
CA ILE A 732 14.33 -9.72 -9.56
C ILE A 732 13.32 -9.92 -8.43
N LEU A 733 13.57 -9.28 -7.29
CA LEU A 733 12.65 -9.30 -6.14
C LEU A 733 11.51 -8.31 -6.30
N LEU A 734 11.85 -7.10 -6.74
CA LEU A 734 10.92 -6.00 -6.89
C LEU A 734 11.35 -5.16 -8.09
N GLN A 735 10.40 -4.86 -8.97
CA GLN A 735 10.54 -3.85 -10.01
C GLN A 735 9.34 -2.90 -9.88
N LYS A 736 9.60 -1.62 -9.65
CA LYS A 736 8.54 -0.64 -9.42
C LYS A 736 8.88 0.66 -10.12
N ARG A 737 7.87 1.27 -10.77
CA ARG A 737 7.94 2.65 -11.24
C ARG A 737 7.55 3.59 -10.11
N LEU A 738 8.45 4.50 -9.75
CA LEU A 738 8.19 5.56 -8.78
C LEU A 738 7.52 6.76 -9.46
N ALA A 739 7.87 7.02 -10.72
CA ALA A 739 7.29 8.01 -11.61
C ALA A 739 7.32 7.47 -13.06
N PRO A 740 6.65 8.10 -14.04
CA PRO A 740 6.69 7.65 -15.44
C PRO A 740 8.11 7.53 -16.01
N ASP A 741 9.01 8.42 -15.61
CA ASP A 741 10.42 8.45 -16.03
C ASP A 741 11.36 7.73 -15.05
N THR A 742 10.86 7.18 -13.93
CA THR A 742 11.70 6.70 -12.83
C THR A 742 11.35 5.28 -12.40
N MET A 743 12.31 4.37 -12.47
CA MET A 743 12.20 2.96 -12.07
C MET A 743 13.17 2.65 -10.93
N PHE A 744 12.73 1.76 -10.05
CA PHE A 744 13.50 1.18 -8.96
C PHE A 744 13.43 -0.35 -9.03
N CYS A 745 14.57 -1.02 -8.84
CA CYS A 745 14.68 -2.47 -8.88
C CYS A 745 15.55 -3.01 -7.73
N LEU A 746 15.14 -4.14 -7.13
CA LEU A 746 15.84 -4.85 -6.07
C LEU A 746 16.18 -6.29 -6.45
N PHE A 747 17.36 -6.71 -6.03
CA PHE A 747 17.93 -8.04 -6.22
C PHE A 747 18.29 -8.70 -4.89
N ASP A 748 18.33 -10.03 -4.90
CA ASP A 748 18.68 -10.86 -3.75
C ASP A 748 20.18 -11.05 -3.51
N ARG A 749 20.99 -10.74 -4.53
CA ARG A 749 22.44 -10.90 -4.53
C ARG A 749 23.13 -9.59 -4.88
N ALA A 750 24.29 -9.38 -4.26
CA ALA A 750 25.15 -8.24 -4.53
C ALA A 750 26.41 -8.69 -5.29
N PRO A 751 27.14 -7.78 -5.96
CA PRO A 751 28.47 -8.07 -6.48
C PRO A 751 29.40 -8.62 -5.38
N PRO A 752 30.18 -9.69 -5.63
CA PRO A 752 30.54 -10.26 -6.93
C PRO A 752 29.63 -11.42 -7.42
N GLU A 753 28.60 -11.83 -6.68
CA GLU A 753 27.70 -12.92 -7.12
C GLU A 753 26.80 -12.50 -8.30
N LEU A 754 26.55 -11.20 -8.41
CA LEU A 754 25.88 -10.53 -9.52
C LEU A 754 26.94 -10.14 -10.56
N GLU A 755 26.98 -10.82 -11.71
CA GLU A 755 28.03 -10.60 -12.74
C GLU A 755 27.66 -9.49 -13.73
N GLY A 756 26.38 -9.38 -14.08
CA GLY A 756 25.92 -8.36 -15.03
C GLY A 756 24.41 -8.16 -15.03
N ILE A 757 24.02 -6.96 -15.45
CA ILE A 757 22.61 -6.55 -15.61
C ILE A 757 22.44 -6.07 -17.05
N THR A 758 21.42 -6.58 -17.72
CA THR A 758 21.10 -6.25 -19.11
C THR A 758 19.72 -5.61 -19.17
N PHE A 759 19.67 -4.36 -19.64
CA PHE A 759 18.43 -3.65 -19.93
C PHE A 759 18.09 -3.85 -21.40
N THR A 760 16.91 -4.37 -21.70
CA THR A 760 16.46 -4.61 -23.07
C THR A 760 15.15 -3.86 -23.30
N LEU A 761 15.07 -3.13 -24.42
CA LEU A 761 13.81 -2.48 -24.80
C LEU A 761 12.73 -3.54 -25.08
N PRO A 762 11.47 -3.31 -24.64
CA PRO A 762 10.43 -4.32 -24.67
C PRO A 762 10.11 -4.77 -26.11
N PRO A 763 10.09 -6.09 -26.39
CA PRO A 763 9.84 -6.58 -27.75
C PRO A 763 8.48 -6.21 -28.34
N HIS A 764 7.43 -6.07 -27.52
CA HIS A 764 6.09 -5.70 -28.00
C HIS A 764 5.95 -4.21 -28.32
N GLN A 765 6.78 -3.34 -27.72
CA GLN A 765 6.76 -1.89 -27.95
C GLN A 765 7.92 -1.43 -28.85
N GLN A 766 8.56 -2.36 -29.58
CA GLN A 766 9.62 -2.02 -30.52
C GLN A 766 9.12 -1.07 -31.59
N CYS A 767 9.91 -0.02 -31.81
CA CYS A 767 9.71 0.93 -32.90
C CYS A 767 9.77 0.23 -34.26
N PHE A 768 9.00 0.74 -35.22
CA PHE A 768 9.14 0.38 -36.62
C PHE A 768 9.69 1.56 -37.41
N THR A 769 10.69 1.30 -38.23
CA THR A 769 11.35 2.30 -39.07
C THR A 769 11.36 1.82 -40.51
N ILE A 770 11.15 2.75 -41.45
CA ILE A 770 11.12 2.41 -42.88
C ILE A 770 12.51 2.04 -43.43
N GLY A 771 13.57 2.58 -42.82
CA GLY A 771 14.95 2.44 -43.26
C GLY A 771 15.90 3.19 -42.33
N GLY A 772 17.19 3.20 -42.67
CA GLY A 772 18.23 3.86 -41.88
C GLY A 772 18.22 5.38 -42.02
N SER A 773 17.90 5.90 -43.21
CA SER A 773 17.72 7.33 -43.44
C SER A 773 16.64 7.57 -44.50
N LEU A 774 15.89 8.66 -44.35
CA LEU A 774 14.89 9.13 -45.31
C LEU A 774 15.09 10.61 -45.58
N THR A 775 15.50 10.95 -46.79
CA THR A 775 15.63 12.33 -47.27
C THR A 775 14.69 12.60 -48.44
N THR A 776 14.66 13.84 -48.92
CA THR A 776 13.88 14.23 -50.11
C THR A 776 14.40 13.58 -51.40
N GLU A 777 15.65 13.10 -51.41
CA GLU A 777 16.31 12.58 -52.61
C GLU A 777 16.50 11.06 -52.58
N ASP A 778 16.62 10.48 -51.38
CA ASP A 778 16.92 9.07 -51.21
C ASP A 778 16.28 8.44 -49.95
N LEU A 779 16.06 7.12 -50.05
CA LEU A 779 15.66 6.25 -48.94
C LEU A 779 16.72 5.14 -48.85
N THR A 780 17.40 5.06 -47.71
CA THR A 780 18.40 4.00 -47.47
C THR A 780 17.81 2.90 -46.61
N VAL A 781 17.80 1.66 -47.10
CA VAL A 781 17.24 0.49 -46.41
C VAL A 781 18.32 -0.56 -46.17
N ASN A 782 18.38 -1.07 -44.94
CA ASN A 782 19.21 -2.21 -44.55
C ASN A 782 18.33 -3.46 -44.46
N PHE A 783 18.49 -4.40 -45.40
CA PHE A 783 17.78 -5.68 -45.32
C PHE A 783 18.32 -6.52 -44.17
N ARG A 784 17.43 -7.16 -43.41
CA ARG A 784 17.79 -7.99 -42.26
C ARG A 784 17.96 -9.44 -42.65
N ARG A 785 18.77 -10.16 -41.88
CA ARG A 785 18.86 -11.62 -41.96
C ARG A 785 17.75 -12.25 -41.14
N ILE A 786 16.80 -12.88 -41.84
CA ILE A 786 15.66 -13.58 -41.24
C ILE A 786 15.77 -15.05 -41.64
N TYR A 787 15.72 -15.94 -40.66
CA TYR A 787 15.90 -17.37 -40.83
C TYR A 787 14.57 -18.08 -40.60
N THR A 788 14.27 -19.11 -41.39
CA THR A 788 13.13 -20.01 -41.15
C THR A 788 13.56 -21.41 -40.72
N ALA A 789 14.82 -21.79 -40.99
CA ALA A 789 15.40 -23.03 -40.52
C ALA A 789 15.61 -23.02 -39.00
N THR A 790 15.34 -24.16 -38.36
CA THR A 790 15.53 -24.35 -36.90
C THR A 790 17.01 -24.34 -36.50
N GLU A 791 17.88 -24.79 -37.41
CA GLU A 791 19.33 -24.79 -37.23
C GLU A 791 19.95 -23.70 -38.13
N VAL A 792 20.54 -22.68 -37.51
CA VAL A 792 21.23 -21.57 -38.21
C VAL A 792 22.73 -21.85 -38.18
N LYS A 793 23.42 -21.81 -39.33
CA LYS A 793 24.86 -22.13 -39.39
C LYS A 793 25.72 -21.14 -38.61
N GLU A 794 25.39 -19.85 -38.71
CA GLU A 794 26.12 -18.77 -38.05
C GLU A 794 25.19 -17.79 -37.30
N PRO A 795 24.73 -18.14 -36.08
CA PRO A 795 23.76 -17.33 -35.35
C PRO A 795 24.30 -15.95 -34.94
N ALA A 796 25.62 -15.78 -34.85
CA ALA A 796 26.25 -14.50 -34.54
C ALA A 796 26.01 -13.43 -35.62
N GLU A 797 25.88 -13.85 -36.88
CA GLU A 797 25.69 -12.90 -37.98
C GLU A 797 24.24 -12.40 -38.12
N ARG A 798 23.30 -12.90 -37.32
CA ARG A 798 21.90 -12.44 -37.28
C ARG A 798 21.76 -10.94 -37.00
N ARG A 799 22.76 -10.35 -36.34
CA ARG A 799 22.80 -8.92 -35.99
C ARG A 799 23.30 -8.04 -37.15
N LEU A 800 23.86 -8.64 -38.21
CA LEU A 800 24.40 -7.92 -39.35
C LEU A 800 23.34 -7.76 -40.45
N PRO A 801 23.39 -6.66 -41.24
CA PRO A 801 22.53 -6.52 -42.40
C PRO A 801 22.87 -7.58 -43.47
N LEU A 802 21.86 -7.96 -44.23
CA LEU A 802 21.99 -8.79 -45.42
C LEU A 802 22.59 -7.95 -46.55
N GLY A 803 23.91 -7.99 -46.69
CA GLY A 803 24.63 -7.27 -47.73
C GLY A 803 24.87 -5.79 -47.40
N ARG A 804 25.04 -4.97 -48.44
CA ARG A 804 25.24 -3.51 -48.30
C ARG A 804 23.89 -2.79 -48.25
N PRO A 805 23.81 -1.60 -47.62
CA PRO A 805 22.62 -0.76 -47.66
C PRO A 805 22.18 -0.49 -49.11
N GLU A 806 20.90 -0.70 -49.42
CA GLU A 806 20.32 -0.35 -50.73
C GLU A 806 19.71 1.06 -50.65
N VAL A 807 19.93 1.86 -51.69
CA VAL A 807 19.47 3.25 -51.77
C VAL A 807 18.43 3.35 -52.89
N PHE A 808 17.21 3.76 -52.54
CA PHE A 808 16.10 3.95 -53.48
C PHE A 808 15.91 5.43 -53.77
N LYS A 809 15.60 5.76 -55.02
CA LYS A 809 15.38 7.12 -55.49
C LYS A 809 13.95 7.30 -56.03
N PRO A 810 13.40 8.53 -56.00
CA PRO A 810 12.09 8.82 -56.60
C PRO A 810 11.99 8.49 -58.10
N THR A 811 13.12 8.46 -58.82
CA THR A 811 13.19 8.21 -60.26
C THR A 811 13.24 6.72 -60.65
N ASP A 812 13.25 5.81 -59.68
CA ASP A 812 13.35 4.38 -59.96
C ASP A 812 12.08 3.86 -60.65
N ALA A 813 12.23 2.88 -61.56
CA ALA A 813 11.14 2.38 -62.40
C ALA A 813 10.01 1.67 -61.61
N ALA A 814 10.32 1.21 -60.40
CA ALA A 814 9.37 0.64 -59.44
C ALA A 814 9.72 1.15 -58.04
N PRO A 815 9.30 2.37 -57.68
CA PRO A 815 9.67 2.96 -56.41
C PRO A 815 9.01 2.17 -55.28
N VAL A 816 9.80 1.85 -54.26
CA VAL A 816 9.33 1.17 -53.03
C VAL A 816 8.55 2.13 -52.12
N PHE A 817 8.74 3.44 -52.32
CA PHE A 817 8.20 4.51 -51.50
C PHE A 817 7.68 5.65 -52.40
N ASP A 818 6.54 6.24 -52.04
CA ASP A 818 5.99 7.42 -52.69
C ASP A 818 6.34 8.67 -51.87
N TRP A 819 7.23 9.51 -52.39
CA TRP A 819 7.67 10.74 -51.73
C TRP A 819 6.57 11.81 -51.68
N ASN A 820 5.62 11.82 -52.62
CA ASN A 820 4.54 12.81 -52.64
C ASN A 820 3.49 12.49 -51.56
N LEU A 821 3.08 11.22 -51.48
CA LEU A 821 2.10 10.76 -50.48
C LEU A 821 2.74 10.44 -49.13
N ARG A 822 4.07 10.30 -49.09
CA ARG A 822 4.88 9.89 -47.93
C ARG A 822 4.54 8.48 -47.45
N THR A 823 4.26 7.58 -48.40
CA THR A 823 3.73 6.23 -48.14
C THR A 823 4.62 5.13 -48.68
N LEU A 824 4.82 4.08 -47.89
CA LEU A 824 5.47 2.84 -48.31
C LEU A 824 4.54 1.99 -49.18
N HIS A 825 5.04 1.53 -50.34
CA HIS A 825 4.35 0.55 -51.17
C HIS A 825 4.56 -0.86 -50.58
N VAL A 826 3.71 -1.18 -49.61
CA VAL A 826 3.85 -2.34 -48.71
C VAL A 826 4.01 -3.69 -49.44
N GLU A 827 3.18 -3.96 -50.44
CA GLU A 827 3.22 -5.22 -51.19
C GLU A 827 4.51 -5.35 -52.03
N ALA A 828 4.90 -4.28 -52.72
CA ALA A 828 6.14 -4.24 -53.50
C ALA A 828 7.36 -4.43 -52.59
N PHE A 829 7.36 -3.79 -51.42
CA PHE A 829 8.44 -3.90 -50.45
C PHE A 829 8.55 -5.30 -49.83
N ALA A 830 7.42 -5.91 -49.43
CA ALA A 830 7.40 -7.24 -48.85
C ALA A 830 7.88 -8.31 -49.85
N ASN A 831 7.49 -8.19 -51.13
CA ASN A 831 7.96 -9.07 -52.20
C ASN A 831 9.45 -8.86 -52.51
N LEU A 832 9.94 -7.62 -52.47
CA LEU A 832 11.37 -7.32 -52.63
C LEU A 832 12.19 -7.93 -51.49
N GLN A 833 11.73 -7.79 -50.25
CA GLN A 833 12.36 -8.39 -49.07
C GLN A 833 12.45 -9.91 -49.20
N LEU A 834 11.36 -10.58 -49.58
CA LEU A 834 11.33 -12.02 -49.78
C LEU A 834 12.36 -12.46 -50.84
N LYS A 835 12.44 -11.74 -51.96
CA LYS A 835 13.41 -12.02 -53.02
C LYS A 835 14.85 -11.91 -52.50
N ARG A 836 15.16 -10.85 -51.74
CA ARG A 836 16.50 -10.66 -51.15
C ARG A 836 16.88 -11.75 -50.17
N LEU A 837 15.95 -12.15 -49.30
CA LEU A 837 16.19 -13.23 -48.34
C LEU A 837 16.50 -14.56 -49.05
N ARG A 838 15.72 -14.91 -50.09
CA ARG A 838 15.94 -16.13 -50.88
C ARG A 838 17.27 -16.12 -51.63
N ASP A 839 17.59 -14.99 -52.26
CA ASP A 839 18.84 -14.84 -53.02
C ASP A 839 20.07 -14.84 -52.08
N GLY A 840 19.93 -14.28 -50.86
CA GLY A 840 21.04 -14.08 -49.94
C GLY A 840 21.31 -15.21 -48.93
N LEU A 841 20.28 -15.96 -48.51
CA LEU A 841 20.38 -16.99 -47.46
C LEU A 841 20.26 -18.43 -47.99
N GLY A 842 19.81 -18.62 -49.24
CA GLY A 842 19.67 -19.95 -49.84
C GLY A 842 18.81 -20.89 -49.00
N ASP A 843 19.35 -22.05 -48.64
CA ASP A 843 18.64 -23.11 -47.90
C ASP A 843 18.27 -22.73 -46.44
N GLU A 844 18.83 -21.66 -45.88
CA GLU A 844 18.50 -21.20 -44.53
C GLU A 844 17.16 -20.43 -44.47
N PHE A 845 16.59 -20.11 -45.62
CA PHE A 845 15.29 -19.46 -45.78
C PHE A 845 14.39 -20.24 -46.76
N THR A 846 13.36 -20.88 -46.21
CA THR A 846 12.47 -21.83 -46.91
C THR A 846 11.10 -21.25 -47.27
N ASP A 847 10.74 -20.07 -46.74
CA ASP A 847 9.43 -19.48 -46.99
C ASP A 847 9.26 -19.05 -48.45
N THR A 848 8.10 -19.36 -49.04
CA THR A 848 7.83 -19.14 -50.46
C THR A 848 7.04 -17.88 -50.75
N ARG A 849 6.40 -17.28 -49.74
CA ARG A 849 5.48 -16.13 -49.87
C ARG A 849 5.73 -15.09 -48.79
N ALA A 850 5.50 -13.82 -49.12
CA ALA A 850 5.62 -12.73 -48.17
C ALA A 850 4.44 -12.74 -47.18
N THR A 851 4.74 -12.52 -45.89
CA THR A 851 3.75 -12.49 -44.81
C THR A 851 3.86 -11.20 -44.01
N SER A 852 2.81 -10.84 -43.26
CA SER A 852 2.85 -9.66 -42.38
C SER A 852 3.92 -9.80 -41.29
N ALA A 853 4.09 -10.99 -40.72
CA ALA A 853 5.16 -11.27 -39.75
C ALA A 853 6.57 -11.05 -40.33
N LEU A 854 6.79 -11.47 -41.58
CA LEU A 854 8.07 -11.28 -42.26
C LEU A 854 8.36 -9.80 -42.53
N LEU A 855 7.37 -9.04 -43.00
CA LEU A 855 7.51 -7.61 -43.19
C LEU A 855 7.74 -6.87 -41.87
N ALA A 856 6.98 -7.21 -40.82
CA ALA A 856 7.13 -6.64 -39.51
C ALA A 856 8.56 -6.83 -38.97
N LEU A 857 9.16 -8.02 -39.13
CA LEU A 857 10.54 -8.27 -38.71
C LEU A 857 11.58 -7.40 -39.43
N GLN A 858 11.34 -7.05 -40.69
CA GLN A 858 12.21 -6.15 -41.47
C GLN A 858 12.05 -4.68 -41.06
N LEU A 859 10.81 -4.24 -40.82
CA LEU A 859 10.50 -2.88 -40.38
C LEU A 859 10.81 -2.63 -38.91
N ASN A 860 10.92 -3.68 -38.08
CA ASN A 860 11.31 -3.52 -36.67
C ASN A 860 12.63 -2.74 -36.57
N ASP A 861 12.80 -1.93 -35.54
CA ASP A 861 14.10 -1.41 -35.15
C ASP A 861 14.95 -2.53 -34.50
N PRO A 862 16.30 -2.47 -34.45
CA PRO A 862 17.06 -3.53 -33.81
C PRO A 862 16.78 -3.52 -32.31
N ILE A 863 16.80 -4.70 -31.69
CA ILE A 863 16.59 -4.80 -30.25
C ILE A 863 17.79 -4.15 -29.56
N MET A 864 17.59 -2.93 -29.06
CA MET A 864 18.63 -2.23 -28.31
C MET A 864 18.72 -2.81 -26.91
N GLN A 865 19.95 -3.09 -26.50
CA GLN A 865 20.27 -3.61 -25.18
C GLN A 865 21.41 -2.79 -24.59
N LEU A 866 21.29 -2.43 -23.32
CA LEU A 866 22.37 -1.88 -22.52
C LEU A 866 22.87 -2.99 -21.58
N ASP A 867 24.01 -3.56 -21.94
CA ASP A 867 24.70 -4.60 -21.18
C ASP A 867 25.69 -3.97 -20.21
N ILE A 868 25.46 -4.14 -18.91
CA ILE A 868 26.39 -3.71 -17.85
C ILE A 868 27.12 -4.97 -17.36
N GLY A 869 28.36 -5.15 -17.84
CA GLY A 869 29.20 -6.32 -17.58
C GLY A 869 30.39 -6.07 -16.65
N ASP A 870 30.83 -7.15 -15.99
CA ASP A 870 32.00 -7.26 -15.09
C ASP A 870 31.86 -6.51 -13.76
N LEU A 871 30.71 -6.68 -13.09
CA LEU A 871 30.53 -6.30 -11.68
C LEU A 871 31.42 -7.14 -10.73
N SER A 872 31.95 -8.27 -11.21
CA SER A 872 32.88 -9.16 -10.48
C SER A 872 34.20 -8.53 -10.06
N ARG A 873 34.64 -7.42 -10.69
CA ARG A 873 35.84 -6.68 -10.25
C ARG A 873 35.66 -5.97 -8.91
N GLN A 874 34.41 -5.78 -8.46
CA GLN A 874 34.13 -5.25 -7.13
C GLN A 874 34.32 -6.38 -6.10
N THR A 875 35.53 -6.48 -5.55
CA THR A 875 35.87 -7.42 -4.50
C THR A 875 35.26 -6.96 -3.17
N SER A 876 34.04 -7.40 -2.88
CA SER A 876 33.58 -7.45 -1.49
C SER A 876 34.36 -8.55 -0.77
N THR A 877 35.18 -8.18 0.21
CA THR A 877 35.98 -9.10 1.02
C THR A 877 35.17 -9.79 2.12
N ARG A 878 33.86 -9.54 2.23
CA ARG A 878 33.02 -10.02 3.33
C ARG A 878 32.03 -11.08 2.89
N LYS A 879 31.95 -12.16 3.68
CA LYS A 879 31.02 -13.27 3.47
C LYS A 879 29.57 -12.76 3.50
N PRO A 880 28.70 -13.21 2.58
CA PRO A 880 27.28 -12.87 2.61
C PRO A 880 26.66 -13.43 3.89
N THR A 881 26.18 -12.54 4.75
CA THR A 881 25.33 -12.88 5.88
C THR A 881 23.88 -13.05 5.40
N VAL A 882 23.13 -13.89 6.11
CA VAL A 882 21.68 -14.01 5.94
C VAL A 882 21.04 -12.85 6.71
N PHE A 883 20.11 -12.13 6.08
CA PHE A 883 19.36 -11.06 6.73
C PHE A 883 18.64 -11.60 7.97
N GLN A 884 18.76 -10.89 9.09
CA GLN A 884 18.11 -11.23 10.35
C GLN A 884 17.67 -9.96 11.07
N PHE A 885 16.57 -10.00 11.79
CA PHE A 885 16.20 -8.91 12.68
C PHE A 885 17.04 -8.95 13.95
N SER A 886 17.46 -7.79 14.45
CA SER A 886 18.13 -7.68 15.74
C SER A 886 17.15 -7.94 16.88
N VAL A 887 17.59 -8.78 17.82
CA VAL A 887 16.81 -9.17 19.00
C VAL A 887 17.71 -9.01 20.22
N PRO A 888 17.25 -8.38 21.31
CA PRO A 888 18.05 -8.24 22.51
C PRO A 888 18.40 -9.61 23.09
N GLU A 889 19.68 -9.81 23.42
CA GLU A 889 20.13 -10.97 24.19
C GLU A 889 19.62 -10.82 25.63
N VAL A 890 18.50 -11.47 25.93
CA VAL A 890 18.07 -11.64 27.32
C VAL A 890 19.08 -12.56 27.97
N ASN A 891 19.81 -12.06 28.97
CA ASN A 891 20.75 -12.84 29.75
C ASN A 891 19.96 -13.92 30.50
N ARG A 892 19.83 -15.11 29.88
CA ARG A 892 19.10 -16.26 30.42
C ARG A 892 19.94 -16.90 31.52
N ALA A 893 20.10 -16.18 32.63
CA ALA A 893 20.53 -16.81 33.87
C ALA A 893 19.59 -17.98 34.16
N GLN A 894 20.11 -19.10 34.68
CA GLN A 894 19.27 -20.19 35.16
C GLN A 894 18.18 -19.58 36.06
N PRO A 895 16.89 -19.95 35.87
CA PRO A 895 15.83 -19.40 36.69
C PRO A 895 16.20 -19.63 38.15
N PRO A 896 16.16 -18.58 39.01
CA PRO A 896 16.56 -18.71 40.39
C PRO A 896 15.77 -19.84 41.07
N GLU A 897 16.40 -20.58 41.99
CA GLU A 897 15.70 -21.55 42.84
C GLU A 897 14.47 -20.87 43.46
N LEU A 898 13.34 -21.58 43.47
CA LEU A 898 12.10 -21.07 44.04
C LEU A 898 12.33 -20.77 45.52
N SER A 899 12.54 -19.49 45.82
CA SER A 899 12.66 -18.99 47.17
C SER A 899 11.28 -18.48 47.59
N PRO A 900 10.75 -18.90 48.75
CA PRO A 900 9.58 -18.24 49.31
C PRO A 900 9.91 -16.75 49.51
N LEU A 901 8.90 -15.87 49.39
CA LEU A 901 9.04 -14.46 49.76
C LEU A 901 9.84 -14.37 51.07
N PRO A 902 10.85 -13.47 51.20
CA PRO A 902 11.51 -13.29 52.48
C PRO A 902 10.41 -13.06 53.51
N GLN A 903 10.31 -13.96 54.49
CA GLN A 903 9.46 -13.73 55.65
C GLN A 903 9.84 -12.34 56.13
N ARG A 904 8.86 -11.43 56.19
CA ARG A 904 9.04 -10.19 56.92
C ARG A 904 9.37 -10.65 58.33
N VAL A 905 10.65 -10.65 58.69
CA VAL A 905 11.11 -11.09 60.00
C VAL A 905 10.49 -10.12 60.98
N TRP A 906 9.37 -10.51 61.57
CA TRP A 906 9.04 -10.02 62.90
C TRP A 906 10.13 -10.61 63.79
N SER A 907 11.10 -9.75 64.12
CA SER A 907 12.09 -10.02 65.15
C SER A 907 11.40 -10.66 66.35
N GLY A 908 11.84 -11.88 66.66
CA GLY A 908 11.18 -12.80 67.56
C GLY A 908 10.89 -12.24 68.95
N ALA A 909 9.82 -12.80 69.51
CA ALA A 909 9.37 -12.78 70.90
C ALA A 909 10.30 -12.09 71.93
N LEU A 910 9.83 -10.95 72.44
CA LEU A 910 9.99 -10.60 73.86
C LEU A 910 8.62 -10.75 74.55
N PRO A 911 8.58 -11.22 75.81
CA PRO A 911 7.35 -11.60 76.48
C PRO A 911 6.40 -10.42 76.63
N MET A 912 5.13 -10.66 76.33
CA MET A 912 4.00 -9.75 76.58
C MET A 912 3.81 -9.54 78.08
N HIS A 913 4.67 -8.72 78.69
CA HIS A 913 4.25 -7.87 79.80
C HIS A 913 3.61 -6.64 79.16
N ARG A 914 2.32 -6.39 79.42
CA ARG A 914 1.71 -5.09 79.09
C ARG A 914 2.51 -3.98 79.79
N PRO A 915 3.27 -3.12 79.09
CA PRO A 915 3.79 -1.92 79.71
C PRO A 915 2.60 -0.95 79.81
N ARG A 916 2.44 -0.31 80.96
CA ARG A 916 1.61 0.89 81.03
C ARG A 916 2.06 1.88 79.94
N PRO A 917 1.14 2.58 79.27
CA PRO A 917 1.53 3.61 78.32
C PRO A 917 2.44 4.65 79.01
N PRO A 918 3.51 5.12 78.34
CA PRO A 918 4.37 6.18 78.87
C PRO A 918 3.57 7.47 79.05
N SER A 919 3.98 8.29 80.02
CA SER A 919 3.27 9.53 80.35
C SER A 919 3.32 10.54 79.19
N PRO A 920 2.34 11.46 79.07
CA PRO A 920 2.22 12.44 77.98
C PRO A 920 3.45 13.36 77.78
N ARG A 921 4.38 13.39 78.73
CA ARG A 921 5.62 14.17 78.64
C ARG A 921 6.72 13.52 77.77
N GLN A 922 6.70 12.20 77.58
CA GLN A 922 7.69 11.50 76.75
C GLN A 922 7.31 11.50 75.26
N GLU A 923 6.01 11.48 74.94
CA GLU A 923 5.54 11.67 73.55
C GLU A 923 5.82 13.07 73.02
N ALA A 924 5.73 14.10 73.87
CA ALA A 924 6.04 15.48 73.46
C ALA A 924 7.53 15.68 73.11
N ALA A 925 8.44 14.94 73.77
CA ALA A 925 9.88 15.01 73.49
C ALA A 925 10.26 14.31 72.16
N LEU A 926 9.66 13.14 71.90
CA LEU A 926 9.87 12.39 70.65
C LEU A 926 9.27 13.10 69.42
N VAL A 927 8.12 13.77 69.58
CA VAL A 927 7.51 14.57 68.52
C VAL A 927 8.31 15.83 68.22
N ALA A 928 8.98 16.42 69.21
CA ALA A 928 9.88 17.56 69.02
C ALA A 928 11.17 17.15 68.27
N GLU A 929 11.74 15.98 68.60
CA GLU A 929 12.96 15.45 67.96
C GLU A 929 12.72 15.07 66.48
N TYR A 930 11.56 14.49 66.16
CA TYR A 930 11.13 14.25 64.77
C TYR A 930 10.82 15.53 63.99
N ALA A 931 10.35 16.59 64.66
CA ALA A 931 10.06 17.88 64.04
C ALA A 931 11.33 18.69 63.72
N GLU A 932 12.44 18.47 64.44
CA GLU A 932 13.75 19.06 64.13
C GLU A 932 14.43 18.35 62.96
N ALA A 933 14.35 17.01 62.87
CA ALA A 933 14.93 16.24 61.75
C ALA A 933 14.27 16.56 60.39
N ALA A 934 13.00 16.98 60.38
CA ALA A 934 12.27 17.37 59.17
C ALA A 934 12.68 18.75 58.61
N ARG A 935 13.47 19.57 59.35
CA ARG A 935 13.87 20.94 58.93
C ARG A 935 15.16 21.01 58.12
N HIS A 936 15.85 19.89 57.87
CA HIS A 936 17.19 19.87 57.25
C HIS A 936 17.32 19.02 55.96
N ALA A 937 16.22 18.71 55.27
CA ALA A 937 16.28 18.14 53.92
C ALA A 937 16.16 19.25 52.85
N PRO A 938 17.00 19.27 51.80
CA PRO A 938 16.99 20.35 50.81
C PRO A 938 15.82 20.24 49.81
N ASP A 939 15.23 21.40 49.52
CA ASP A 939 14.14 21.63 48.57
C ASP A 939 14.49 21.26 47.12
N SER A 940 13.59 20.54 46.45
CA SER A 940 13.38 20.74 45.00
C SER A 940 11.93 20.48 44.58
N LEU A 941 11.34 21.52 43.98
CA LEU A 941 10.13 21.56 43.14
C LEU A 941 8.77 21.28 43.81
N ALA A 942 8.38 22.17 44.73
CA ALA A 942 6.97 22.52 44.92
C ALA A 942 6.75 23.94 44.40
N PHE A 943 5.87 24.09 43.40
CA PHE A 943 5.46 25.40 42.90
C PHE A 943 4.75 26.19 44.01
N ASP A 944 5.32 27.34 44.35
CA ASP A 944 4.82 28.29 45.32
C ASP A 944 3.55 28.97 44.79
N MET A 945 2.50 28.98 45.62
CA MET A 945 1.26 29.68 45.31
C MET A 945 0.79 30.47 46.53
N ASN A 946 1.72 31.24 47.12
CA ASN A 946 1.37 32.34 47.99
C ASN A 946 1.10 33.59 47.15
N SER A 947 -0.16 33.89 46.87
CA SER A 947 -0.58 35.27 46.66
C SER A 947 -2.04 35.49 47.10
N ALA A 948 -2.21 36.64 47.74
CA ALA A 948 -3.43 37.29 48.25
C ALA A 948 -3.85 36.99 49.72
N PRO A 949 -4.05 38.05 50.54
CA PRO A 949 -4.53 37.93 51.91
C PRO A 949 -6.03 37.59 51.94
N ILE A 950 -6.40 36.63 52.78
CA ILE A 950 -7.79 36.24 53.03
C ILE A 950 -8.42 37.31 53.96
N PRO A 951 -9.55 37.95 53.61
CA PRO A 951 -10.28 38.80 54.55
C PRO A 951 -10.91 37.97 55.67
N ASP A 952 -10.94 38.50 56.89
CA ASP A 952 -11.51 37.83 58.06
C ASP A 952 -12.97 37.40 57.83
N PRO A 953 -13.39 36.23 58.36
CA PRO A 953 -14.75 35.73 58.18
C PRO A 953 -15.78 36.60 58.92
N PRO A 954 -16.98 36.83 58.36
CA PRO A 954 -18.08 37.39 59.14
C PRO A 954 -18.54 36.38 60.21
N THR A 955 -18.84 36.91 61.39
CA THR A 955 -19.40 36.19 62.54
C THR A 955 -20.74 35.54 62.17
N PHE A 956 -20.89 34.25 62.46
CA PHE A 956 -22.14 33.50 62.29
C PHE A 956 -22.84 33.29 63.63
N ASP A 957 -24.18 33.38 63.60
CA ASP A 957 -25.13 33.16 64.71
C ASP A 957 -24.96 31.79 65.42
N GLU A 958 -25.02 31.80 66.75
CA GLU A 958 -24.60 30.72 67.66
C GLU A 958 -25.54 29.49 67.75
N THR A 959 -26.55 29.31 66.90
CA THR A 959 -27.58 28.26 67.11
C THR A 959 -27.35 26.90 66.43
N PHE A 960 -26.21 26.65 65.77
CA PHE A 960 -25.99 25.41 64.95
C PHE A 960 -24.66 24.67 65.20
N ALA A 961 -24.21 24.54 66.45
CA ALA A 961 -22.84 24.19 66.84
C ALA A 961 -22.41 22.69 66.78
N ASN A 962 -22.96 21.80 65.93
CA ASN A 962 -22.57 20.36 65.99
C ASN A 962 -22.61 19.54 64.67
N ARG A 963 -22.45 20.16 63.50
CA ARG A 963 -22.51 19.47 62.19
C ARG A 963 -21.19 19.53 61.42
N PRO A 964 -20.84 18.52 60.60
CA PRO A 964 -19.74 18.62 59.65
C PRO A 964 -20.06 19.68 58.58
N LYS A 965 -19.20 20.69 58.50
CA LYS A 965 -19.31 21.80 57.57
C LYS A 965 -18.26 21.64 56.47
N PHE A 966 -18.73 21.62 55.21
CA PHE A 966 -17.87 21.62 54.04
C PHE A 966 -17.89 22.99 53.37
N ARG A 967 -16.73 23.45 52.92
CA ARG A 967 -16.59 24.64 52.08
C ARG A 967 -16.49 24.18 50.63
N LEU A 968 -17.49 24.55 49.83
CA LEU A 968 -17.49 24.35 48.38
C LEU A 968 -17.01 25.62 47.67
N LYS A 969 -16.06 25.49 46.75
CA LYS A 969 -15.65 26.53 45.78
C LYS A 969 -15.64 25.93 44.38
N VAL A 970 -16.08 26.69 43.38
CA VAL A 970 -16.06 26.28 41.97
C VAL A 970 -15.29 27.30 41.16
N TYR A 971 -14.28 26.86 40.40
CA TYR A 971 -13.44 27.75 39.59
C TYR A 971 -12.86 27.01 38.37
N PRO A 972 -12.59 27.69 37.24
CA PRO A 972 -11.96 27.06 36.09
C PRO A 972 -10.47 26.78 36.35
N VAL A 973 -9.89 25.81 35.66
CA VAL A 973 -8.45 25.46 35.84
C VAL A 973 -7.52 26.66 35.62
N ARG A 974 -7.88 27.60 34.74
CA ARG A 974 -7.06 28.77 34.37
C ARG A 974 -7.14 29.94 35.36
N SER A 975 -8.21 30.09 36.14
CA SER A 975 -8.40 31.22 37.08
C SER A 975 -9.16 30.78 38.33
N ARG A 976 -8.68 31.16 39.52
CA ARG A 976 -9.27 30.69 40.80
C ARG A 976 -10.35 31.62 41.37
N ASP A 977 -10.50 32.82 40.83
CA ASP A 977 -11.33 33.87 41.42
C ASP A 977 -12.71 34.02 40.76
N PHE A 978 -12.87 33.61 39.50
CA PHE A 978 -14.14 33.72 38.78
C PHE A 978 -14.26 32.72 37.61
N VAL A 979 -15.50 32.48 37.17
CA VAL A 979 -15.86 31.67 35.99
C VAL A 979 -16.30 32.60 34.85
N PRO A 980 -15.56 32.73 33.74
CA PRO A 980 -15.98 33.62 32.66
C PRO A 980 -17.18 33.04 31.89
N SER A 981 -18.22 33.84 31.65
CA SER A 981 -19.45 33.44 30.94
C SER A 981 -19.40 33.69 29.42
N ASN A 982 -18.58 34.64 28.94
CA ASN A 982 -18.51 35.04 27.51
C ASN A 982 -17.25 34.51 26.81
N THR A 983 -16.92 33.23 26.99
CA THR A 983 -15.74 32.62 26.32
C THR A 983 -16.08 31.96 24.99
N GLY A 984 -17.35 31.66 24.72
CA GLY A 984 -17.79 30.91 23.54
C GLY A 984 -17.23 29.48 23.45
N LEU A 985 -16.58 29.00 24.52
CA LEU A 985 -15.90 27.71 24.60
C LEU A 985 -16.19 27.04 25.95
N PRO A 986 -16.47 25.72 25.99
CA PRO A 986 -16.62 24.97 27.23
C PRO A 986 -15.36 25.03 28.10
N LEU A 987 -15.53 25.13 29.42
CA LEU A 987 -14.46 25.28 30.40
C LEU A 987 -14.29 24.04 31.27
N ASP A 988 -13.06 23.77 31.70
CA ASP A 988 -12.81 22.75 32.71
C ASP A 988 -12.96 23.36 34.11
N LEU A 989 -13.99 22.92 34.85
CA LEU A 989 -14.33 23.42 36.19
C LEU A 989 -13.85 22.49 37.29
N VAL A 990 -13.17 23.06 38.29
CA VAL A 990 -12.78 22.38 39.52
C VAL A 990 -13.81 22.66 40.60
N PHE A 991 -14.41 21.61 41.15
CA PHE A 991 -15.25 21.65 42.34
C PHE A 991 -14.38 21.30 43.54
N SER A 992 -13.98 22.31 44.31
CA SER A 992 -13.17 22.16 45.51
C SER A 992 -14.06 22.02 46.74
N ILE A 993 -14.00 20.86 47.40
CA ILE A 993 -14.79 20.56 48.61
C ILE A 993 -13.82 20.29 49.76
N VAL A 994 -13.74 21.24 50.69
CA VAL A 994 -12.81 21.20 51.84
C VAL A 994 -13.59 21.08 53.14
N TYR A 995 -13.20 20.18 54.01
CA TYR A 995 -13.80 20.06 55.35
C TYR A 995 -13.30 21.19 56.27
N VAL A 996 -14.20 21.85 56.99
CA VAL A 996 -13.88 22.98 57.87
C VAL A 996 -13.91 22.58 59.33
N GLU A 997 -15.07 22.14 59.84
CA GLU A 997 -15.29 21.82 61.25
C GLU A 997 -16.48 20.88 61.46
N GLY A 998 -16.51 20.10 62.55
CA GLY A 998 -17.58 19.14 62.87
C GLY A 998 -17.13 17.90 63.67
N ARG A 999 -18.06 16.99 63.98
CA ARG A 999 -17.77 15.74 64.71
C ARG A 999 -17.03 14.73 63.84
N ALA A 1000 -15.82 14.36 64.27
CA ALA A 1000 -14.92 13.41 63.63
C ALA A 1000 -15.40 11.93 63.62
N THR A 1001 -16.42 11.59 64.41
CA THR A 1001 -16.84 10.19 64.63
C THR A 1001 -17.84 9.66 63.60
N GLU A 1002 -18.43 10.52 62.77
CA GLU A 1002 -19.44 10.12 61.78
C GLU A 1002 -18.80 9.63 60.47
N ARG A 1003 -19.51 8.76 59.73
CA ARG A 1003 -19.05 8.21 58.45
C ARG A 1003 -19.93 8.73 57.31
N LEU A 1004 -19.33 9.47 56.39
CA LEU A 1004 -19.98 10.01 55.21
C LEU A 1004 -20.30 8.87 54.23
N ARG A 1005 -21.58 8.68 53.91
CA ARG A 1005 -22.04 7.65 52.96
C ARG A 1005 -22.27 8.19 51.56
N ARG A 1006 -22.64 9.46 51.43
CA ARG A 1006 -22.82 10.12 50.13
C ARG A 1006 -22.68 11.61 50.29
N LEU A 1007 -22.06 12.25 49.31
CA LEU A 1007 -22.07 13.70 49.13
C LEU A 1007 -22.57 13.99 47.72
N THR A 1008 -23.56 14.85 47.60
CA THR A 1008 -24.27 15.14 46.37
C THR A 1008 -24.14 16.63 46.07
N VAL A 1009 -23.58 16.95 44.90
CA VAL A 1009 -23.53 18.32 44.37
C VAL A 1009 -24.61 18.45 43.32
N GLU A 1010 -25.56 19.38 43.48
CA GLU A 1010 -26.58 19.67 42.46
C GLU A 1010 -26.31 21.04 41.83
N VAL A 1011 -26.10 21.04 40.52
CA VAL A 1011 -25.81 22.24 39.71
C VAL A 1011 -27.02 22.52 38.81
N PRO A 1012 -27.66 23.69 38.93
CA PRO A 1012 -28.79 24.07 38.06
C PRO A 1012 -28.31 24.45 36.65
N CYS A 1013 -29.02 23.93 35.65
CA CYS A 1013 -28.83 24.17 34.23
C CYS A 1013 -30.05 24.92 33.66
N GLY A 1014 -29.81 25.89 32.76
CA GLY A 1014 -30.85 26.67 32.11
C GLY A 1014 -30.39 28.09 31.75
N ALA A 1015 -31.27 28.91 31.21
CA ALA A 1015 -30.98 30.31 30.89
C ALA A 1015 -30.93 31.21 32.15
N MET A 1016 -29.97 32.14 32.19
CA MET A 1016 -29.85 33.11 33.27
C MET A 1016 -30.98 34.16 33.19
N PRO A 1017 -31.78 34.38 34.25
CA PRO A 1017 -32.84 35.38 34.25
C PRO A 1017 -32.29 36.82 34.30
N SER A 1018 -32.92 37.75 33.56
CA SER A 1018 -32.45 39.14 33.41
C SER A 1018 -32.65 40.02 34.65
N GLU A 1019 -33.68 39.77 35.48
CA GLU A 1019 -34.10 40.69 36.57
C GLU A 1019 -34.34 40.05 37.96
N GLY A 1020 -33.69 38.93 38.31
CA GLY A 1020 -33.84 38.33 39.66
C GLY A 1020 -32.80 38.83 40.68
N ARG A 1021 -33.20 39.23 41.89
CA ARG A 1021 -32.31 39.57 43.03
C ARG A 1021 -32.26 38.43 44.06
N GLY A 1022 -31.94 37.21 43.61
CA GLY A 1022 -31.53 36.08 44.46
C GLY A 1022 -32.26 35.93 45.81
N GLY A 1023 -33.60 36.01 45.81
CA GLY A 1023 -34.45 35.58 46.93
C GLY A 1023 -34.73 34.07 46.92
N GLU A 1024 -35.21 33.53 48.03
CA GLU A 1024 -35.62 32.11 48.16
C GLU A 1024 -36.82 31.76 47.25
N ASP A 1025 -37.55 32.78 46.78
CA ASP A 1025 -38.67 32.73 45.84
C ASP A 1025 -38.33 33.22 44.40
N ASP A 1026 -37.08 33.59 44.09
CA ASP A 1026 -36.66 34.08 42.76
C ASP A 1026 -36.35 32.93 41.76
N PRO A 1027 -36.41 33.19 40.43
CA PRO A 1027 -36.03 32.21 39.41
C PRO A 1027 -34.56 31.79 39.56
N LEU A 1028 -34.29 30.48 39.45
CA LEU A 1028 -32.98 29.85 39.68
C LEU A 1028 -31.86 30.52 38.87
N LEU A 1029 -30.85 31.04 39.55
CA LEU A 1029 -29.60 31.49 38.92
C LEU A 1029 -28.76 30.27 38.52
N THR A 1030 -28.70 29.98 37.22
CA THR A 1030 -28.08 28.78 36.64
C THR A 1030 -26.58 28.96 36.39
N LEU A 1031 -25.79 27.90 36.56
CA LEU A 1031 -24.34 27.91 36.27
C LEU A 1031 -24.06 27.37 34.86
N LEU A 1032 -24.75 26.30 34.47
CA LEU A 1032 -24.55 25.62 33.19
C LEU A 1032 -25.66 26.00 32.20
N SER A 1033 -25.33 25.97 30.90
CA SER A 1033 -26.31 26.16 29.83
C SER A 1033 -27.37 25.04 29.84
N GLU A 1034 -28.52 25.28 29.21
CA GLU A 1034 -29.64 24.32 29.16
C GLU A 1034 -29.24 22.99 28.48
N ASP A 1035 -28.43 23.07 27.42
CA ASP A 1035 -27.95 21.95 26.61
C ASP A 1035 -26.60 21.38 27.06
N ALA A 1036 -26.08 21.81 28.22
CA ALA A 1036 -24.77 21.36 28.71
C ALA A 1036 -24.76 19.85 29.00
N ASP A 1037 -23.98 19.06 28.26
CA ASP A 1037 -23.74 17.63 28.57
C ASP A 1037 -22.25 17.34 28.81
N PRO A 1038 -21.67 17.80 29.93
CA PRO A 1038 -20.25 17.62 30.20
C PRO A 1038 -19.92 16.13 30.45
N PRO A 1039 -18.75 15.62 30.02
CA PRO A 1039 -18.30 14.26 30.31
C PRO A 1039 -18.25 13.92 31.81
N THR A 1040 -18.12 12.63 32.14
CA THR A 1040 -18.07 12.14 33.52
C THR A 1040 -16.92 12.81 34.31
N PRO A 1041 -17.17 13.36 35.52
CA PRO A 1041 -16.13 14.05 36.27
C PRO A 1041 -15.04 13.11 36.79
N THR A 1042 -13.83 13.64 36.94
CA THR A 1042 -12.67 12.90 37.48
C THR A 1042 -12.30 13.43 38.87
N MET A 1043 -12.15 12.56 39.87
CA MET A 1043 -11.66 12.97 41.20
C MET A 1043 -10.23 13.52 41.10
N LEU A 1044 -9.96 14.65 41.74
CA LEU A 1044 -8.64 15.26 41.84
C LEU A 1044 -7.96 14.91 43.17
N SER A 1045 -8.71 14.90 44.26
CA SER A 1045 -8.20 14.57 45.60
C SER A 1045 -9.04 13.49 46.28
N ASN A 1046 -8.43 12.70 47.17
CA ASN A 1046 -9.11 11.66 47.96
C ASN A 1046 -9.86 10.60 47.12
N LEU A 1047 -9.09 9.75 46.42
CA LEU A 1047 -9.54 8.63 45.56
C LEU A 1047 -10.37 7.53 46.26
N ARG A 1048 -10.75 7.75 47.53
CA ARG A 1048 -11.70 6.91 48.28
C ARG A 1048 -13.14 7.10 47.81
N PHE A 1049 -13.41 8.17 47.06
CA PHE A 1049 -14.71 8.45 46.46
C PHE A 1049 -14.67 8.21 44.94
N ASN A 1050 -15.82 7.86 44.38
CA ASN A 1050 -16.10 7.90 42.95
C ASN A 1050 -17.16 8.99 42.71
N VAL A 1051 -17.04 9.76 41.63
CA VAL A 1051 -18.06 10.75 41.23
C VAL A 1051 -18.95 10.11 40.17
N LEU A 1052 -20.25 10.10 40.43
CA LEU A 1052 -21.25 9.60 39.51
C LEU A 1052 -22.10 10.76 39.01
N LYS A 1053 -22.28 10.85 37.70
CA LYS A 1053 -23.11 11.86 37.05
C LYS A 1053 -24.54 11.34 36.88
N ARG A 1054 -25.54 12.13 37.26
CA ARG A 1054 -26.97 11.86 37.05
C ARG A 1054 -27.72 13.15 36.75
N TRP A 1055 -28.79 13.06 35.97
CA TRP A 1055 -29.70 14.18 35.73
C TRP A 1055 -30.93 14.10 36.65
N ARG A 1056 -31.44 15.24 37.10
CA ARG A 1056 -32.73 15.35 37.81
C ARG A 1056 -33.49 16.58 37.30
N ASP A 1057 -34.72 16.39 36.88
CA ASP A 1057 -35.62 17.49 36.55
C ASP A 1057 -36.34 17.98 37.82
N ASP A 1058 -36.58 19.29 37.93
CA ASP A 1058 -37.31 19.84 39.06
C ASP A 1058 -38.80 19.47 39.00
N GLU A 1059 -39.37 18.96 40.09
CA GLU A 1059 -40.78 18.53 40.18
C GLU A 1059 -41.76 19.69 39.94
N LYS A 1060 -41.30 20.94 40.09
CA LYS A 1060 -42.07 22.17 39.83
C LYS A 1060 -41.89 22.73 38.41
N GLY A 1061 -41.16 22.05 37.52
CA GLY A 1061 -40.95 22.47 36.13
C GLY A 1061 -40.08 23.72 35.93
N ARG A 1062 -39.26 24.10 36.92
CA ARG A 1062 -38.48 25.35 36.93
C ARG A 1062 -37.05 25.24 36.38
N GLY A 1063 -36.57 24.04 36.06
CA GLY A 1063 -35.24 23.83 35.48
C GLY A 1063 -34.71 22.40 35.65
N ARG A 1064 -33.56 22.11 35.01
CA ARG A 1064 -32.88 20.80 35.03
C ARG A 1064 -31.62 20.89 35.90
N TYR A 1065 -31.37 19.89 36.74
CA TYR A 1065 -30.18 19.81 37.58
C TYR A 1065 -29.21 18.72 37.12
N LEU A 1066 -27.95 19.09 36.99
CA LEU A 1066 -26.83 18.15 36.93
C LEU A 1066 -26.46 17.74 38.36
N VAL A 1067 -26.68 16.47 38.70
CA VAL A 1067 -26.42 15.89 40.01
C VAL A 1067 -25.13 15.06 39.96
N LEU A 1068 -24.15 15.43 40.79
CA LEU A 1068 -22.86 14.77 40.91
C LEU A 1068 -22.77 14.12 42.30
N ASP A 1069 -22.89 12.80 42.34
CA ASP A 1069 -22.86 11.99 43.55
C ASP A 1069 -21.45 11.46 43.82
N LEU A 1070 -20.80 11.95 44.88
CA LEU A 1070 -19.57 11.40 45.45
C LEU A 1070 -19.92 10.22 46.35
N VAL A 1071 -19.66 9.02 45.85
CA VAL A 1071 -19.94 7.76 46.52
C VAL A 1071 -18.63 7.13 47.02
N PRO A 1072 -18.49 6.86 48.33
CA PRO A 1072 -17.40 6.07 48.89
C PRO A 1072 -17.23 4.71 48.20
N ARG A 1073 -15.99 4.30 47.98
CA ARG A 1073 -15.65 2.92 47.57
C ARG A 1073 -15.87 1.91 48.71
N SER A 1074 -15.89 2.37 49.96
CA SER A 1074 -16.18 1.54 51.13
C SER A 1074 -17.68 1.47 51.39
N LYS A 1075 -18.20 0.25 51.59
CA LYS A 1075 -19.61 -0.02 51.91
C LYS A 1075 -20.10 0.72 53.17
N ASP A 1076 -19.20 0.94 54.13
CA ASP A 1076 -19.52 1.57 55.42
C ASP A 1076 -19.32 3.10 55.42
N GLY A 1077 -19.05 3.71 54.26
CA GLY A 1077 -18.74 5.14 54.14
C GLY A 1077 -17.30 5.50 54.55
N VAL A 1078 -16.95 6.79 54.52
CA VAL A 1078 -15.61 7.29 54.92
C VAL A 1078 -15.75 8.14 56.20
N PRO A 1079 -14.96 7.86 57.26
CA PRO A 1079 -14.89 8.70 58.45
C PRO A 1079 -14.58 10.17 58.12
N VAL A 1080 -15.33 11.11 58.69
CA VAL A 1080 -15.22 12.55 58.38
C VAL A 1080 -13.84 13.13 58.69
N ASP A 1081 -13.17 12.64 59.74
CA ASP A 1081 -11.79 13.01 60.10
C ASP A 1081 -10.76 12.72 58.98
N LYS A 1082 -11.05 11.75 58.12
CA LYS A 1082 -10.19 11.37 56.99
C LYS A 1082 -10.51 12.15 55.71
N ILE A 1083 -11.52 13.00 55.73
CA ILE A 1083 -11.94 13.83 54.59
C ILE A 1083 -11.39 15.23 54.81
N LYS A 1084 -10.11 15.46 54.49
CA LYS A 1084 -9.56 16.83 54.45
C LYS A 1084 -10.07 17.59 53.24
N GLU A 1085 -10.13 16.91 52.10
CA GLU A 1085 -10.57 17.44 50.82
C GLU A 1085 -11.20 16.31 49.97
N ALA A 1086 -12.17 16.66 49.11
CA ALA A 1086 -12.86 15.75 48.19
C ALA A 1086 -13.16 16.45 46.85
N SER A 1087 -12.13 17.01 46.22
CA SER A 1087 -12.26 17.84 45.02
C SER A 1087 -12.26 17.01 43.74
N PHE A 1088 -12.99 17.48 42.72
CA PHE A 1088 -13.08 16.81 41.42
C PHE A 1088 -13.14 17.81 40.26
N LEU A 1089 -12.79 17.35 39.07
CA LEU A 1089 -12.78 18.11 37.81
C LEU A 1089 -13.97 17.70 36.95
N LEU A 1090 -14.77 18.68 36.54
CA LEU A 1090 -15.79 18.57 35.50
C LEU A 1090 -15.21 19.18 34.21
N SER A 1091 -14.81 18.33 33.26
CA SER A 1091 -14.24 18.81 32.00
C SER A 1091 -15.33 19.25 31.02
N ARG A 1092 -14.99 20.19 30.14
CA ARG A 1092 -15.88 20.73 29.08
C ARG A 1092 -17.27 21.14 29.58
N ALA A 1093 -17.34 21.82 30.72
CA ALA A 1093 -18.58 22.41 31.23
C ALA A 1093 -18.97 23.64 30.40
N ASP A 1094 -20.16 23.59 29.81
CA ASP A 1094 -20.70 24.71 29.04
C ASP A 1094 -21.40 25.70 29.99
N ILE A 1095 -20.86 26.91 30.07
CA ILE A 1095 -21.28 27.91 31.07
C ILE A 1095 -22.45 28.72 30.51
N CYS A 1096 -23.44 29.00 31.35
CA CYS A 1096 -24.56 29.85 30.94
C CYS A 1096 -24.09 31.26 30.57
N LEU A 1097 -24.49 31.73 29.39
CA LEU A 1097 -24.17 33.07 28.88
C LEU A 1097 -24.88 34.13 29.73
N TYR A 1098 -24.11 35.14 30.16
CA TYR A 1098 -24.60 36.30 30.87
C TYR A 1098 -23.86 37.54 30.38
N GLU A 1099 -24.60 38.50 29.84
CA GLU A 1099 -24.08 39.71 29.17
C GLU A 1099 -24.08 40.96 30.07
N GLY A 1100 -24.49 40.84 31.34
CA GLY A 1100 -24.54 41.97 32.26
C GLY A 1100 -23.17 42.36 32.84
N ALA A 1101 -23.00 43.65 33.16
CA ALA A 1101 -21.77 44.18 33.73
C ALA A 1101 -21.56 43.82 35.22
N GLU A 1102 -22.64 43.52 35.95
CA GLU A 1102 -22.57 43.18 37.37
C GLU A 1102 -22.32 41.67 37.60
N PRO A 1103 -21.44 41.29 38.54
CA PRO A 1103 -21.23 39.89 38.91
C PRO A 1103 -22.51 39.23 39.42
N ARG A 1104 -22.77 38.00 38.96
CA ARG A 1104 -23.91 37.19 39.41
C ARG A 1104 -23.44 35.98 40.21
N PHE A 1105 -24.31 35.48 41.07
CA PHE A 1105 -23.98 34.40 42.00
C PHE A 1105 -24.87 33.18 41.73
N PRO A 1106 -24.47 32.25 40.84
CA PRO A 1106 -25.22 31.04 40.61
C PRO A 1106 -25.28 30.18 41.87
N PHE A 1107 -26.37 29.44 41.99
CA PHE A 1107 -26.66 28.63 43.17
C PHE A 1107 -26.17 27.20 42.97
N VAL A 1108 -25.33 26.67 43.85
CA VAL A 1108 -24.91 25.25 43.83
C VAL A 1108 -25.25 24.61 45.16
N ASN A 1109 -26.02 23.53 45.12
CA ASN A 1109 -26.43 22.81 46.33
C ASN A 1109 -25.41 21.73 46.69
N LEU A 1110 -25.01 21.72 47.96
CA LEU A 1110 -24.24 20.63 48.54
C LEU A 1110 -25.11 19.88 49.56
N LYS A 1111 -25.39 18.61 49.28
CA LYS A 1111 -26.14 17.72 50.17
C LYS A 1111 -25.23 16.58 50.62
N TYR A 1112 -25.41 16.10 51.84
CA TYR A 1112 -24.59 15.00 52.36
C TYR A 1112 -25.38 14.13 53.34
N ASP A 1113 -24.97 12.87 53.46
CA ASP A 1113 -25.66 11.80 54.19
C ASP A 1113 -24.71 11.04 55.13
N TYR A 1114 -25.15 10.84 56.38
CA TYR A 1114 -24.43 10.18 57.49
C TYR A 1114 -25.30 9.09 58.14
N GLY A 1115 -24.68 7.99 58.60
CA GLY A 1115 -25.40 6.82 59.12
C GLY A 1115 -26.00 6.95 60.54
N ASP A 1116 -27.07 6.16 60.75
CA ASP A 1116 -27.83 5.78 61.97
C ASP A 1116 -29.04 6.60 62.43
N TRP A 1117 -29.45 7.66 61.71
CA TRP A 1117 -30.76 8.31 61.93
C TRP A 1117 -31.47 8.47 60.58
N GLY A 1118 -32.65 7.84 60.42
CA GLY A 1118 -33.33 7.67 59.14
C GLY A 1118 -33.48 8.93 58.27
N ASP A 1119 -33.28 8.75 56.95
CA ASP A 1119 -33.68 9.60 55.81
C ASP A 1119 -33.69 11.13 56.01
N LYS A 1120 -32.74 11.69 56.78
CA LYS A 1120 -32.58 13.14 56.90
C LYS A 1120 -31.50 13.64 55.95
N ARG A 1121 -31.92 14.07 54.76
CA ARG A 1121 -31.06 14.83 53.82
C ARG A 1121 -30.92 16.27 54.32
N TRP A 1122 -29.69 16.74 54.47
CA TRP A 1122 -29.39 18.13 54.83
C TRP A 1122 -28.86 18.89 53.61
N ASN A 1123 -29.27 20.16 53.44
CA ASN A 1123 -28.86 21.02 52.34
C ASN A 1123 -28.04 22.20 52.88
N ASP A 1124 -26.76 22.30 52.52
CA ASP A 1124 -25.92 23.48 52.75
C ASP A 1124 -25.78 24.20 51.40
N GLY A 1125 -26.86 24.83 50.93
CA GLY A 1125 -26.87 25.54 49.66
C GLY A 1125 -25.99 26.79 49.74
N ARG A 1126 -24.90 26.84 48.97
CA ARG A 1126 -23.96 27.98 48.99
C ARG A 1126 -23.92 28.69 47.64
N ARG A 1127 -23.86 30.02 47.71
CA ARG A 1127 -23.71 30.91 46.55
C ARG A 1127 -22.27 30.85 46.04
N VAL A 1128 -22.08 30.63 44.74
CA VAL A 1128 -20.75 30.68 44.09
C VAL A 1128 -20.56 32.09 43.52
N GLU A 1129 -19.44 32.76 43.81
CA GLU A 1129 -19.12 34.07 43.22
C GLU A 1129 -18.64 33.93 41.77
N VAL A 1130 -19.28 34.64 40.84
CA VAL A 1130 -18.82 34.74 39.45
C VAL A 1130 -18.60 36.21 39.09
N ARG A 1131 -17.33 36.63 38.98
CA ARG A 1131 -16.94 38.00 38.58
C ARG A 1131 -16.64 38.11 37.07
N PRO A 1132 -17.30 38.96 36.29
CA PRO A 1132 -16.93 39.23 34.90
C PRO A 1132 -15.75 40.21 34.80
N LEU A 1133 -14.91 40.05 33.78
CA LEU A 1133 -13.92 41.05 33.35
C LEU A 1133 -14.63 42.13 32.49
N PRO A 1134 -14.29 43.43 32.61
CA PRO A 1134 -14.82 44.45 31.72
C PRO A 1134 -14.44 44.17 30.27
N SER A 1135 -15.38 44.42 29.36
CA SER A 1135 -15.20 44.30 27.92
C SER A 1135 -14.00 45.13 27.45
N LYS A 1136 -13.12 44.53 26.63
CA LYS A 1136 -12.00 45.20 25.98
C LYS A 1136 -12.46 46.45 25.22
N SER A 1137 -12.23 47.62 25.80
CA SER A 1137 -11.92 48.85 25.08
C SER A 1137 -10.83 49.58 25.86
N GLU A 1138 -9.75 49.91 25.15
CA GLU A 1138 -8.60 50.73 25.56
C GLU A 1138 -7.42 49.97 26.22
N VAL A 1139 -6.45 49.67 25.35
CA VAL A 1139 -5.04 49.49 25.68
C VAL A 1139 -4.42 50.87 25.94
N PRO A 1140 -3.45 51.00 26.87
CA PRO A 1140 -2.18 51.58 26.47
C PRO A 1140 -0.96 50.73 26.91
N PRO A 1141 0.24 51.02 26.39
CA PRO A 1141 1.24 50.02 26.00
C PRO A 1141 2.29 49.71 27.06
N THR A 1142 2.91 48.53 26.90
CA THR A 1142 4.28 48.09 27.26
C THR A 1142 4.99 48.70 28.47
N GLU A 1143 5.46 47.81 29.35
CA GLU A 1143 6.91 47.57 29.58
C GLU A 1143 7.16 46.08 29.83
#